data_AF-A0A942HSD9-F1
#
_entry.id   AF-A0A942HSD9-F1
#
_cell.length_a   1.000
_cell.length_b   1.000
_cell.length_c   1.000
_cell.angle_alpha   90.00
_cell.angle_beta   90.00
_cell.angle_gamma   90.00
#
_symmetry.space_group_name_H-M   'P 1'
#
loop_
_entity.id
_entity.type
_entity.pdbx_description
1 polymer ?
#
loop_
_entity_poly.entity_id
_entity_poly.type
_entity_poly.pdbx_seq_one_letter_code
_entity_poly.pdbx_strand_id
1 'polypeptide(L)'
;MPITSDATGLAVESKALPNKADASWRQVAADSYRDMQQVYVSSPHDRVSNLGEGTLDVPSLDGSSKSLAPSTRIFDPRESATNLAQQGVLIDQSKTDTADQQDPKTRTRPISHLTVTPATSDKSSDKDSPDFIVQSDGQIVMLKNPDNNDSGNIDIQIEQSGAQLSTAQQQSLDGLVTYLSERLMKATADGERSGSLIDESHLTSSGLETDLNLVGDSKSNNENFAPDHNDGTSQSSRTGGSSSTGGGYSSGNGGGGSGDGGSGGGGDEGYSGSNGGIGTSGRGYGSNGGEGYSGGRGSSSNESISEADFNQTVKDVVSFMNDATGPERYELVTQTSNNGYEVGPYAIGYENIVGWLQGILGNPPDLSKLDEMIKMGLLSKEMVEKIKSNGFQKFVEGLKNGEMPTADQVKNFLPKEMQEQIADGMIKDFSSQLTSKGAPDVAQIALSVELDHSATPQELTNNKQFLDQATERSNIQLNDAGSTDSVDNKDLEGMFFTQFAHPDWNPYSDALPSSSNCGPASLAMVLRVLGVSPPGVDLYGDPNPLVSQVRIMMTGDNVPGDGTNIGEVAAAADQLQLTTESVGSLGAIDQALNEGKKVVAGGDPIAYNQGMSVDQYATHTWKDENGEKHTTVFTGGHIIAVVGKDEQGNYTVMDPAYKGGILTLTPDELQGFMAPDGEYAGVAIGNP
;
A
#
# COMPACT_ATOMS: atom_id res chain seq x y z
N MET A 1 3.98 -50.72 43.20
CA MET A 1 4.80 -50.58 44.43
C MET A 1 5.60 -49.29 44.28
N PRO A 2 5.61 -48.40 45.29
CA PRO A 2 6.14 -47.06 45.15
C PRO A 2 7.63 -47.03 45.46
N ILE A 3 8.41 -46.22 44.73
CA ILE A 3 9.73 -45.78 45.18
C ILE A 3 9.75 -44.26 45.12
N THR A 4 10.13 -43.71 46.26
CA THR A 4 10.18 -42.33 46.71
C THR A 4 11.27 -41.52 46.01
N SER A 5 11.04 -40.21 46.02
CA SER A 5 11.99 -39.12 45.79
C SER A 5 13.34 -39.33 46.47
N ASP A 6 14.42 -38.86 45.82
CA ASP A 6 15.44 -38.10 46.53
C ASP A 6 16.09 -37.05 45.61
N ALA A 7 16.08 -35.82 46.10
CA ALA A 7 16.74 -34.67 45.55
C ALA A 7 18.16 -34.60 46.13
N THR A 8 19.17 -34.64 45.27
CA THR A 8 20.50 -34.11 45.59
C THR A 8 21.06 -33.41 44.36
N GLY A 9 21.15 -32.09 44.46
CA GLY A 9 21.80 -31.25 43.45
C GLY A 9 23.29 -31.54 43.33
N LEU A 10 23.74 -31.65 42.09
CA LEU A 10 25.13 -31.44 41.71
C LEU A 10 25.12 -30.53 40.49
N ALA A 11 25.63 -29.31 40.71
CA ALA A 11 25.90 -28.34 39.65
C ALA A 11 26.95 -28.93 38.70
N VAL A 12 26.59 -29.08 37.43
CA VAL A 12 27.53 -29.39 36.35
C VAL A 12 27.88 -28.05 35.69
N GLU A 13 29.09 -27.56 35.94
CA GLU A 13 29.67 -26.44 35.18
C GLU A 13 29.88 -26.89 33.72
N SER A 14 29.06 -26.37 32.81
CA SER A 14 29.28 -26.52 31.37
C SER A 14 30.39 -25.56 30.92
N LYS A 15 31.58 -26.09 30.64
CA LYS A 15 32.63 -25.37 29.92
C LYS A 15 32.20 -25.17 28.48
N ALA A 16 31.82 -23.95 28.13
CA ALA A 16 31.60 -23.53 26.75
C ALA A 16 32.92 -23.60 25.96
N LEU A 17 32.92 -24.32 24.85
CA LEU A 17 33.98 -24.28 23.84
C LEU A 17 33.76 -23.04 22.95
N PRO A 18 34.79 -22.22 22.67
CA PRO A 18 34.65 -21.08 21.79
C PRO A 18 34.54 -21.53 20.33
N ASN A 19 33.41 -21.21 19.70
CA ASN A 19 33.14 -21.49 18.30
C ASN A 19 33.95 -20.50 17.42
N LYS A 20 34.90 -21.01 16.63
CA LYS A 20 35.84 -20.21 15.81
C LYS A 20 35.24 -19.75 14.46
N ALA A 21 33.92 -19.82 14.27
CA ALA A 21 33.26 -19.49 13.01
C ALA A 21 32.93 -17.99 12.84
N ASP A 22 32.92 -17.19 13.92
CA ASP A 22 32.49 -15.78 13.87
C ASP A 22 33.54 -14.79 13.33
N ALA A 23 34.79 -15.21 13.15
CA ALA A 23 35.88 -14.30 12.79
C ALA A 23 36.07 -14.10 11.28
N SER A 24 35.56 -14.99 10.42
CA SER A 24 35.87 -14.96 8.99
C SER A 24 35.04 -13.97 8.18
N TRP A 25 33.77 -13.73 8.55
CA TRP A 25 32.90 -12.85 7.76
C TRP A 25 33.21 -11.35 7.98
N ARG A 26 33.61 -10.98 9.20
CA ARG A 26 34.03 -9.59 9.51
C ARG A 26 35.29 -9.17 8.76
N GLN A 27 36.19 -10.11 8.50
CA GLN A 27 37.41 -9.85 7.72
C GLN A 27 37.10 -9.66 6.23
N VAL A 28 36.19 -10.46 5.67
CA VAL A 28 35.74 -10.33 4.27
C VAL A 28 35.02 -8.98 4.04
N ALA A 29 34.16 -8.56 4.97
CA ALA A 29 33.49 -7.26 4.89
C ALA A 29 34.47 -6.07 4.98
N ALA A 30 35.49 -6.17 5.85
CA ALA A 30 36.51 -5.13 5.99
C ALA A 30 37.44 -5.03 4.77
N ASP A 31 37.75 -6.14 4.11
CA ASP A 31 38.60 -6.18 2.93
C ASP A 31 37.85 -5.68 1.68
N SER A 32 36.56 -6.00 1.52
CA SER A 32 35.71 -5.44 0.46
C SER A 32 35.49 -3.92 0.60
N TYR A 33 35.41 -3.40 1.84
CA TYR A 33 35.29 -1.96 2.09
C TYR A 33 36.57 -1.19 1.75
N ARG A 34 37.74 -1.82 1.94
CA ARG A 34 39.05 -1.21 1.66
C ARG A 34 39.36 -1.13 0.16
N ASP A 35 38.89 -2.10 -0.63
CA ASP A 35 39.06 -2.10 -2.09
C ASP A 35 38.17 -1.05 -2.79
N MET A 36 36.99 -0.74 -2.24
CA MET A 36 36.14 0.34 -2.76
C MET A 36 36.75 1.74 -2.56
N GLN A 37 37.48 1.98 -1.47
CA GLN A 37 38.06 3.29 -1.19
C GLN A 37 39.27 3.65 -2.07
N GLN A 38 39.95 2.67 -2.68
CA GLN A 38 41.13 2.95 -3.52
C GLN A 38 40.78 3.41 -4.95
N VAL A 39 39.53 3.23 -5.40
CA VAL A 39 39.14 3.56 -6.78
C VAL A 39 38.72 5.03 -6.95
N TYR A 40 38.41 5.75 -5.87
CA TYR A 40 37.83 7.10 -5.95
C TYR A 40 38.79 8.27 -5.76
N VAL A 41 40.08 8.03 -5.45
CA VAL A 41 41.06 9.10 -5.19
C VAL A 41 41.91 9.40 -6.41
N SER A 42 41.30 9.86 -7.51
CA SER A 42 42.07 10.51 -8.59
C SER A 42 41.21 11.35 -9.56
N SER A 43 40.88 12.59 -9.19
CA SER A 43 41.04 13.76 -10.09
C SER A 43 40.77 15.10 -9.40
N PRO A 44 41.47 16.20 -9.78
CA PRO A 44 41.52 17.45 -9.02
C PRO A 44 40.55 18.53 -9.51
N HIS A 45 40.12 19.35 -8.54
CA HIS A 45 39.34 20.59 -8.66
C HIS A 45 40.02 21.68 -9.49
N ASP A 46 39.20 22.51 -10.15
CA ASP A 46 39.54 23.91 -10.42
C ASP A 46 38.37 24.89 -10.18
N ARG A 47 38.77 26.09 -9.76
CA ARG A 47 38.05 27.24 -9.17
C ARG A 47 36.99 27.91 -10.06
N VAL A 48 36.02 28.63 -9.46
CA VAL A 48 35.83 30.11 -9.61
C VAL A 48 35.04 30.68 -8.42
N SER A 49 35.62 31.70 -7.77
CA SER A 49 34.97 32.66 -6.87
C SER A 49 34.66 33.96 -7.63
N ASN A 50 33.49 34.58 -7.44
CA ASN A 50 33.39 36.04 -7.47
C ASN A 50 32.11 36.62 -6.82
N LEU A 51 32.37 37.69 -6.07
CA LEU A 51 31.48 38.51 -5.25
C LEU A 51 30.63 39.49 -6.08
N GLY A 52 29.51 39.93 -5.49
CA GLY A 52 28.77 41.12 -5.91
C GLY A 52 27.80 41.58 -4.83
N GLU A 53 28.29 42.39 -3.88
CA GLU A 53 27.48 43.12 -2.91
C GLU A 53 26.69 44.25 -3.61
N GLY A 54 25.40 44.38 -3.30
CA GLY A 54 24.54 45.47 -3.76
C GLY A 54 23.51 45.84 -2.71
N THR A 55 23.74 46.93 -1.99
CA THR A 55 22.81 47.61 -1.08
C THR A 55 21.76 48.40 -1.87
N LEU A 56 20.47 48.24 -1.56
CA LEU A 56 19.41 49.12 -2.04
C LEU A 56 18.40 49.49 -0.93
N ASP A 57 18.10 50.79 -0.90
CA ASP A 57 17.22 51.52 0.00
C ASP A 57 15.75 51.07 -0.04
N VAL A 58 15.09 51.18 1.12
CA VAL A 58 13.64 50.91 1.29
C VAL A 58 12.88 52.23 1.42
N PRO A 59 11.84 52.51 0.62
CA PRO A 59 10.86 53.53 0.94
C PRO A 59 9.65 52.96 1.69
N SER A 60 9.34 53.60 2.80
CA SER A 60 8.09 53.53 3.57
C SER A 60 6.85 53.78 2.70
N LEU A 61 5.78 53.00 2.88
CA LEU A 61 4.41 53.40 2.52
C LEU A 61 3.32 52.69 3.34
N ASP A 62 2.19 53.37 3.34
CA ASP A 62 1.11 53.50 4.32
C ASP A 62 -0.10 52.56 4.05
N GLY A 63 -1.02 52.53 5.01
CA GLY A 63 -2.21 51.72 5.15
C GLY A 63 -3.08 51.56 3.89
N SER A 64 -3.35 50.30 3.57
CA SER A 64 -4.52 49.86 2.81
C SER A 64 -4.98 48.51 3.39
N SER A 65 -6.30 48.36 3.53
CA SER A 65 -6.96 47.15 4.00
C SER A 65 -6.63 45.97 3.07
N LYS A 66 -5.77 45.05 3.54
CA LYS A 66 -5.35 43.88 2.78
C LYS A 66 -6.49 42.88 2.66
N SER A 67 -6.93 42.68 1.41
CA SER A 67 -7.53 41.42 0.96
C SER A 67 -6.58 40.28 1.32
N LEU A 68 -7.10 39.23 1.95
CA LEU A 68 -6.34 38.03 2.29
C LEU A 68 -5.83 37.39 0.98
N ALA A 69 -4.54 37.06 0.95
CA ALA A 69 -3.96 36.30 -0.16
C ALA A 69 -4.72 34.96 -0.31
N PRO A 70 -4.92 34.46 -1.54
CA PRO A 70 -5.65 33.23 -1.77
C PRO A 70 -4.92 32.07 -1.10
N SER A 71 -5.43 31.62 0.05
CA SER A 71 -5.15 30.27 0.55
C SER A 71 -5.59 29.28 -0.51
N THR A 72 -4.84 28.20 -0.69
CA THR A 72 -5.17 27.08 -1.58
C THR A 72 -6.63 26.68 -1.36
N ARG A 73 -7.48 26.99 -2.34
CA ARG A 73 -8.92 26.71 -2.29
C ARG A 73 -9.10 25.21 -2.51
N ILE A 74 -9.60 24.50 -1.51
CA ILE A 74 -9.89 23.07 -1.61
C ILE A 74 -11.30 22.93 -2.17
N PHE A 75 -11.44 22.33 -3.35
CA PHE A 75 -12.74 21.91 -3.88
C PHE A 75 -12.96 20.44 -3.52
N ASP A 76 -13.87 20.15 -2.59
CA ASP A 76 -14.30 18.77 -2.32
C ASP A 76 -15.51 18.44 -3.21
N PRO A 77 -15.42 17.47 -4.13
CA PRO A 77 -16.56 17.09 -4.99
C PRO A 77 -17.77 16.55 -4.23
N ARG A 78 -17.59 16.13 -2.97
CA ARG A 78 -18.69 15.67 -2.09
C ARG A 78 -19.53 16.83 -1.56
N GLU A 79 -18.93 18.02 -1.44
CA GLU A 79 -19.60 19.22 -0.95
C GLU A 79 -20.44 19.90 -2.04
N SER A 80 -21.61 20.42 -1.66
CA SER A 80 -22.44 21.21 -2.58
C SER A 80 -21.82 22.57 -2.89
N ALA A 81 -22.18 23.16 -4.03
CA ALA A 81 -21.69 24.49 -4.39
C ALA A 81 -22.13 25.54 -3.35
N THR A 82 -23.31 25.35 -2.74
CA THR A 82 -23.77 26.16 -1.61
C THR A 82 -22.88 25.99 -0.37
N ASN A 83 -22.47 24.77 -0.02
CA ASN A 83 -21.58 24.55 1.12
C ASN A 83 -20.20 25.15 0.89
N LEU A 84 -19.64 24.99 -0.32
CA LEU A 84 -18.38 25.63 -0.70
C LEU A 84 -18.47 27.17 -0.62
N ALA A 85 -19.62 27.75 -0.97
CA ALA A 85 -19.84 29.18 -0.77
C ALA A 85 -19.91 29.59 0.71
N GLN A 86 -20.57 28.79 1.56
CA GLN A 86 -20.61 29.03 3.01
C GLN A 86 -19.22 28.94 3.65
N GLN A 87 -18.34 28.09 3.10
CA GLN A 87 -16.93 27.97 3.50
C GLN A 87 -16.04 29.11 2.96
N GLY A 88 -16.57 29.98 2.09
CA GLY A 88 -15.81 31.07 1.46
C GLY A 88 -14.92 30.62 0.29
N VAL A 89 -15.04 29.37 -0.16
CA VAL A 89 -14.34 28.84 -1.35
C VAL A 89 -14.92 29.46 -2.63
N LEU A 90 -16.24 29.69 -2.64
CA LEU A 90 -16.99 30.38 -3.70
C LEU A 90 -17.67 31.64 -3.16
N ILE A 91 -17.87 32.64 -4.01
CA ILE A 91 -18.71 33.79 -3.70
C ILE A 91 -20.09 33.56 -4.31
N ASP A 92 -21.08 33.25 -3.47
CA ASP A 92 -22.46 33.06 -3.93
C ASP A 92 -23.15 34.40 -4.19
N GLN A 93 -23.39 34.68 -5.48
CA GLN A 93 -24.23 35.76 -5.97
C GLN A 93 -25.45 35.23 -6.72
N SER A 94 -25.75 33.93 -6.57
CA SER A 94 -26.97 33.39 -7.13
C SER A 94 -28.15 34.11 -6.47
N LYS A 95 -29.03 34.68 -7.30
CA LYS A 95 -30.23 35.33 -6.80
C LYS A 95 -31.08 34.21 -6.20
N THR A 96 -31.10 34.11 -4.88
CA THR A 96 -32.05 33.25 -4.18
C THR A 96 -33.45 33.78 -4.49
N ASP A 97 -34.13 33.21 -5.48
CA ASP A 97 -35.57 33.34 -5.59
C ASP A 97 -36.14 32.66 -4.34
N THR A 98 -36.45 33.47 -3.33
CA THR A 98 -36.93 33.06 -2.00
C THR A 98 -38.30 32.36 -2.02
N ALA A 99 -38.76 31.85 -3.17
CA ALA A 99 -40.11 31.35 -3.38
C ALA A 99 -40.24 29.82 -3.47
N ASP A 100 -39.15 29.04 -3.53
CA ASP A 100 -39.24 27.57 -3.56
C ASP A 100 -38.09 26.90 -2.78
N GLN A 101 -38.08 27.07 -1.45
CA GLN A 101 -37.37 26.15 -0.56
C GLN A 101 -38.17 24.84 -0.43
N GLN A 102 -38.32 24.11 -1.54
CA GLN A 102 -38.65 22.69 -1.45
C GLN A 102 -37.41 21.92 -0.98
N ASP A 103 -37.63 21.05 0.00
CA ASP A 103 -36.68 20.12 0.62
C ASP A 103 -35.72 19.55 -0.47
N PRO A 104 -34.38 19.70 -0.34
CA PRO A 104 -33.37 19.38 -1.37
C PRO A 104 -33.18 17.86 -1.58
N LYS A 105 -34.27 17.10 -1.61
CA LYS A 105 -34.28 15.70 -1.98
C LYS A 105 -34.10 15.56 -3.50
N THR A 106 -32.82 15.53 -3.88
CA THR A 106 -32.24 14.55 -4.79
C THR A 106 -32.73 14.55 -6.23
N ARG A 107 -32.48 15.62 -6.98
CA ARG A 107 -32.35 15.52 -8.44
C ARG A 107 -31.24 16.41 -8.99
N THR A 108 -30.01 16.15 -8.57
CA THR A 108 -28.84 16.57 -9.36
C THR A 108 -28.87 15.74 -10.64
N ARG A 109 -29.23 16.36 -11.77
CA ARG A 109 -29.08 15.70 -13.07
C ARG A 109 -27.61 15.74 -13.45
N PRO A 110 -27.06 14.65 -14.02
CA PRO A 110 -25.73 14.71 -14.60
C PRO A 110 -25.64 15.83 -15.62
N ILE A 111 -24.54 16.58 -15.61
CA ILE A 111 -24.28 17.59 -16.64
C ILE A 111 -23.76 16.90 -17.91
N SER A 112 -24.19 17.42 -19.05
CA SER A 112 -23.80 16.99 -20.39
C SER A 112 -22.65 17.83 -20.93
N HIS A 113 -22.64 19.14 -20.61
CA HIS A 113 -21.65 20.07 -21.15
C HIS A 113 -21.13 21.04 -20.08
N LEU A 114 -19.81 21.24 -20.09
CA LEU A 114 -19.13 22.27 -19.33
C LEU A 114 -18.46 23.21 -20.33
N THR A 115 -18.96 24.44 -20.47
CA THR A 115 -18.43 25.43 -21.42
C THR A 115 -17.52 26.41 -20.69
N VAL A 116 -16.34 26.66 -21.23
CA VAL A 116 -15.41 27.68 -20.72
C VAL A 116 -15.24 28.75 -21.80
N THR A 117 -15.56 30.01 -21.46
CA THR A 117 -15.48 31.14 -22.41
C THR A 117 -14.81 32.37 -21.80
N PRO A 118 -14.08 33.17 -22.59
CA PRO A 118 -13.60 34.46 -22.14
C PRO A 118 -14.78 35.43 -21.97
N ALA A 119 -14.78 36.23 -20.90
CA ALA A 119 -15.76 37.28 -20.71
C ALA A 119 -15.58 38.35 -21.82
N THR A 120 -16.50 38.38 -22.78
CA THR A 120 -16.49 39.44 -23.80
C THR A 120 -17.09 40.72 -23.21
N SER A 121 -16.44 41.86 -23.47
CA SER A 121 -16.84 43.16 -22.91
C SER A 121 -18.20 43.66 -23.40
N ASP A 122 -18.78 43.01 -24.41
CA ASP A 122 -20.13 43.29 -24.90
C ASP A 122 -21.14 42.48 -24.08
N LYS A 123 -21.67 43.14 -23.04
CA LYS A 123 -22.74 42.65 -22.17
C LYS A 123 -23.82 41.95 -23.01
N SER A 124 -23.81 40.62 -22.99
CA SER A 124 -24.88 39.82 -23.59
C SER A 124 -26.20 40.21 -22.93
N SER A 125 -27.28 40.12 -23.69
CA SER A 125 -28.64 40.29 -23.18
C SER A 125 -28.83 39.49 -21.89
N ASP A 126 -29.58 40.03 -20.91
CA ASP A 126 -29.91 39.44 -19.58
C ASP A 126 -30.36 37.95 -19.58
N LYS A 127 -30.54 37.35 -20.75
CA LYS A 127 -30.98 35.96 -20.94
C LYS A 127 -29.87 34.92 -20.76
N ASP A 128 -28.61 35.28 -20.96
CA ASP A 128 -27.48 34.32 -20.98
C ASP A 128 -26.38 34.69 -19.98
N SER A 129 -26.74 34.89 -18.70
CA SER A 129 -25.74 35.02 -17.65
C SER A 129 -25.02 33.69 -17.44
N PRO A 130 -23.68 33.66 -17.26
CA PRO A 130 -22.97 32.41 -16.97
C PRO A 130 -23.39 31.86 -15.61
N ASP A 131 -23.04 30.60 -15.34
CA ASP A 131 -23.23 29.99 -14.03
C ASP A 131 -22.11 30.41 -13.07
N PHE A 132 -20.88 30.53 -13.58
CA PHE A 132 -19.69 30.94 -12.83
C PHE A 132 -18.89 32.04 -13.54
N ILE A 133 -18.24 32.90 -12.75
CA ILE A 133 -17.22 33.84 -13.22
C ILE A 133 -15.92 33.62 -12.43
N VAL A 134 -14.82 33.35 -13.13
CA VAL A 134 -13.46 33.38 -12.56
C VAL A 134 -12.87 34.77 -12.78
N GLN A 135 -12.76 35.54 -11.71
CA GLN A 135 -12.29 36.94 -11.71
C GLN A 135 -10.79 37.03 -11.93
N SER A 136 -10.29 38.21 -12.31
CA SER A 136 -8.86 38.49 -12.57
C SER A 136 -7.89 38.11 -11.44
N ASP A 137 -8.36 38.09 -10.19
CA ASP A 137 -7.59 37.73 -8.99
C ASP A 137 -7.72 36.26 -8.56
N GLY A 138 -8.45 35.44 -9.32
CA GLY A 138 -8.73 34.03 -9.01
C GLY A 138 -9.96 33.82 -8.11
N GLN A 139 -10.70 34.86 -7.73
CA GLN A 139 -11.98 34.66 -7.06
C GLN A 139 -13.01 34.04 -8.01
N ILE A 140 -13.73 33.03 -7.52
CA ILE A 140 -14.84 32.42 -8.26
C ILE A 140 -16.16 32.93 -7.70
N VAL A 141 -16.95 33.54 -8.58
CA VAL A 141 -18.29 34.03 -8.29
C VAL A 141 -19.30 33.08 -8.92
N MET A 142 -20.17 32.49 -8.10
CA MET A 142 -21.29 31.65 -8.54
C MET A 142 -22.52 32.54 -8.76
N LEU A 143 -23.00 32.64 -10.00
CA LEU A 143 -24.20 33.39 -10.38
C LEU A 143 -25.45 32.51 -10.48
N LYS A 144 -25.26 31.21 -10.72
CA LYS A 144 -26.32 30.20 -10.71
C LYS A 144 -25.79 28.96 -10.01
N ASN A 145 -26.60 28.39 -9.12
CA ASN A 145 -26.19 27.20 -8.39
C ASN A 145 -26.27 25.97 -9.31
N PRO A 146 -25.15 25.28 -9.60
CA PRO A 146 -25.15 24.14 -10.50
C PRO A 146 -25.92 22.94 -9.95
N ASP A 147 -26.09 22.83 -8.62
CA ASP A 147 -26.90 21.76 -8.01
C ASP A 147 -28.39 21.91 -8.36
N ASN A 148 -28.82 23.10 -8.83
CA ASN A 148 -30.18 23.40 -9.27
C ASN A 148 -30.30 23.55 -10.80
N ASN A 149 -29.28 23.16 -11.56
CA ASN A 149 -29.24 23.39 -13.00
C ASN A 149 -30.01 22.30 -13.79
N ASP A 150 -31.21 22.63 -14.24
CA ASP A 150 -32.05 21.73 -15.04
C ASP A 150 -31.59 21.56 -16.50
N SER A 151 -30.72 22.45 -17.00
CA SER A 151 -30.30 22.45 -18.40
C SER A 151 -29.28 21.36 -18.71
N GLY A 152 -28.55 20.88 -17.70
CA GLY A 152 -27.41 19.98 -17.87
C GLY A 152 -26.17 20.66 -18.49
N ASN A 153 -26.19 21.98 -18.68
CA ASN A 153 -25.06 22.74 -19.23
C ASN A 153 -24.58 23.75 -18.20
N ILE A 154 -23.28 23.78 -17.91
CA ILE A 154 -22.67 24.77 -17.04
C ILE A 154 -21.76 25.67 -17.85
N ASP A 155 -22.00 26.98 -17.79
CA ASP A 155 -21.18 28.00 -18.45
C ASP A 155 -20.27 28.70 -17.42
N ILE A 156 -18.96 28.60 -17.63
CA ILE A 156 -17.92 29.30 -16.89
C ILE A 156 -17.38 30.43 -17.76
N GLN A 157 -17.44 31.65 -17.26
CA GLN A 157 -16.79 32.81 -17.86
C GLN A 157 -15.52 33.21 -17.12
N ILE A 158 -14.51 33.66 -17.85
CA ILE A 158 -13.24 34.10 -17.26
C ILE A 158 -13.01 35.58 -17.56
N GLU A 159 -12.81 36.37 -16.51
CA GLU A 159 -12.49 37.78 -16.62
C GLU A 159 -11.03 37.96 -17.07
N GLN A 160 -10.82 38.25 -18.36
CA GLN A 160 -9.47 38.47 -18.88
C GLN A 160 -9.04 39.93 -18.75
N SER A 161 -7.93 40.18 -18.07
CA SER A 161 -7.24 41.48 -18.07
C SER A 161 -6.13 41.58 -19.13
N GLY A 162 -5.87 40.50 -19.88
CA GLY A 162 -4.80 40.41 -20.88
C GLY A 162 -4.86 39.12 -21.69
N ALA A 163 -3.83 38.87 -22.52
CA ALA A 163 -3.77 37.72 -23.42
C ALA A 163 -3.48 36.38 -22.72
N GLN A 164 -3.06 36.40 -21.45
CA GLN A 164 -2.76 35.22 -20.65
C GLN A 164 -3.48 35.35 -19.30
N LEU A 165 -3.98 34.22 -18.78
CA LEU A 165 -4.55 34.15 -17.45
C LEU A 165 -3.44 34.32 -16.40
N SER A 166 -3.77 34.93 -15.26
CA SER A 166 -2.87 34.92 -14.11
C SER A 166 -2.75 33.50 -13.54
N THR A 167 -1.67 33.19 -12.82
CA THR A 167 -1.51 31.87 -12.17
C THR A 167 -2.68 31.54 -11.24
N ALA A 168 -3.16 32.53 -10.47
CA ALA A 168 -4.30 32.36 -9.57
C ALA A 168 -5.60 32.09 -10.33
N GLN A 169 -5.80 32.74 -11.48
CA GLN A 169 -6.94 32.48 -12.36
C GLN A 169 -6.89 31.07 -12.95
N GLN A 170 -5.74 30.65 -13.47
CA GLN A 170 -5.57 29.32 -14.05
C GLN A 170 -5.87 28.23 -13.01
N GLN A 171 -5.28 28.34 -11.81
CA GLN A 171 -5.48 27.38 -10.73
C GLN A 171 -6.95 27.32 -10.29
N SER A 172 -7.62 28.47 -10.21
CA SER A 172 -9.02 28.55 -9.80
C SER A 172 -9.95 27.98 -10.87
N LEU A 173 -9.67 28.25 -12.15
CA LEU A 173 -10.40 27.67 -13.27
C LEU A 173 -10.25 26.14 -13.31
N ASP A 174 -9.01 25.64 -13.26
CA ASP A 174 -8.73 24.21 -13.35
C ASP A 174 -9.35 23.45 -12.16
N GLY A 175 -9.26 24.02 -10.95
CA GLY A 175 -9.90 23.47 -9.75
C GLY A 175 -11.43 23.44 -9.85
N LEU A 176 -12.04 24.51 -10.36
CA LEU A 176 -13.50 24.58 -10.57
C LEU A 176 -13.97 23.56 -11.61
N VAL A 177 -13.26 23.42 -12.73
CA VAL A 177 -13.57 22.45 -13.79
C VAL A 177 -13.46 21.02 -13.29
N THR A 178 -12.40 20.71 -12.55
CA THR A 178 -12.19 19.39 -11.92
C THR A 178 -13.35 19.04 -10.99
N TYR A 179 -13.68 19.97 -10.07
CA TYR A 179 -14.78 19.84 -9.13
C TYR A 179 -16.13 19.57 -9.81
N LEU A 180 -16.51 20.40 -10.79
CA LEU A 180 -17.79 20.25 -11.48
C LEU A 180 -17.85 18.95 -12.28
N SER A 181 -16.74 18.55 -12.88
CA SER A 181 -16.63 17.29 -13.60
C SER A 181 -16.79 16.09 -12.64
N GLU A 182 -16.14 16.12 -11.47
CA GLU A 182 -16.18 15.02 -10.50
C GLU A 182 -17.55 14.87 -9.85
N ARG A 183 -18.13 16.02 -9.50
CA ARG A 183 -19.39 16.07 -8.76
C ARG A 183 -20.60 15.81 -9.66
N LEU A 184 -20.60 16.38 -10.86
CA LEU A 184 -21.83 16.50 -11.66
C LEU A 184 -21.78 15.71 -12.96
N MET A 185 -20.63 15.21 -13.42
CA MET A 185 -20.61 14.27 -14.55
C MET A 185 -20.74 12.84 -14.02
N LYS A 186 -21.57 12.03 -14.68
CA LYS A 186 -21.76 10.64 -14.27
C LYS A 186 -20.57 9.82 -14.77
N ALA A 187 -19.96 9.04 -13.89
CA ALA A 187 -19.04 7.98 -14.31
C ALA A 187 -19.80 6.95 -15.16
N THR A 188 -19.27 6.65 -16.34
CA THR A 188 -19.72 5.55 -17.20
C THR A 188 -19.19 4.23 -16.64
N ALA A 189 -19.70 3.12 -17.16
CA ALA A 189 -19.25 1.78 -16.74
C ALA A 189 -17.76 1.53 -17.01
N ASP A 190 -17.17 2.28 -17.95
CA ASP A 190 -15.77 2.17 -18.36
C ASP A 190 -14.86 3.19 -17.63
N GLY A 191 -15.39 3.92 -16.64
CA GLY A 191 -14.66 4.94 -15.89
C GLY A 191 -14.55 6.31 -16.58
N GLU A 192 -15.06 6.44 -17.81
CA GLU A 192 -15.15 7.74 -18.50
C GLU A 192 -16.25 8.62 -17.89
N ARG A 193 -16.23 9.93 -18.14
CA ARG A 193 -17.28 10.85 -17.65
C ARG A 193 -18.29 11.13 -18.76
N SER A 194 -19.57 11.16 -18.41
CA SER A 194 -20.68 11.25 -19.38
C SER A 194 -20.87 12.61 -20.08
N GLY A 195 -20.01 13.60 -19.82
CA GLY A 195 -20.13 14.96 -20.35
C GLY A 195 -18.97 15.34 -21.27
N SER A 196 -19.01 16.56 -21.81
CA SER A 196 -17.89 17.15 -22.57
C SER A 196 -17.47 18.50 -22.01
N LEU A 197 -16.17 18.81 -22.12
CA LEU A 197 -15.60 20.13 -21.89
C LEU A 197 -15.51 20.85 -23.23
N ILE A 198 -16.15 22.02 -23.33
CA ILE A 198 -16.12 22.89 -24.50
C ILE A 198 -15.26 24.10 -24.12
N ASP A 199 -13.99 24.06 -24.50
CA ASP A 199 -13.02 25.14 -24.29
C ASP A 199 -12.40 25.56 -25.63
N GLU A 200 -13.17 26.34 -26.41
CA GLU A 200 -12.73 26.79 -27.75
C GLU A 200 -11.53 27.75 -27.70
N SER A 201 -11.24 28.32 -26.53
CA SER A 201 -10.18 29.30 -26.33
C SER A 201 -8.94 28.73 -25.63
N HIS A 202 -8.92 27.42 -25.33
CA HIS A 202 -7.84 26.73 -24.60
C HIS A 202 -7.45 27.47 -23.31
N LEU A 203 -8.45 27.82 -22.50
CA LEU A 203 -8.28 28.55 -21.26
C LEU A 203 -7.96 27.63 -20.09
N THR A 204 -8.36 26.36 -20.14
CA THR A 204 -7.97 25.30 -19.22
C THR A 204 -6.56 24.80 -19.53
N SER A 205 -5.87 24.26 -18.52
CA SER A 205 -4.53 23.71 -18.75
C SER A 205 -4.59 22.45 -19.62
N SER A 206 -3.60 22.26 -20.49
CA SER A 206 -3.52 21.10 -21.38
C SER A 206 -3.46 19.75 -20.64
N GLY A 207 -2.94 19.76 -19.40
CA GLY A 207 -2.95 18.60 -18.51
C GLY A 207 -4.38 18.21 -18.13
N LEU A 208 -5.19 19.19 -17.74
CA LEU A 208 -6.58 18.97 -17.33
C LEU A 208 -7.46 18.42 -18.46
N GLU A 209 -7.31 18.91 -19.69
CA GLU A 209 -8.02 18.37 -20.86
C GLU A 209 -7.72 16.87 -21.06
N THR A 210 -6.47 16.46 -20.78
CA THR A 210 -6.03 15.07 -20.88
C THR A 210 -6.56 14.22 -19.74
N ASP A 211 -6.47 14.73 -18.51
CA ASP A 211 -6.82 14.00 -17.29
C ASP A 211 -8.32 13.69 -17.18
N LEU A 212 -9.16 14.60 -17.67
CA LEU A 212 -10.61 14.40 -17.62
C LEU A 212 -11.13 13.42 -18.69
N ASN A 213 -10.28 13.03 -19.65
CA ASN A 213 -10.61 12.15 -20.79
C ASN A 213 -11.95 12.52 -21.44
N LEU A 214 -12.28 13.81 -21.47
CA LEU A 214 -13.53 14.30 -22.03
C LEU A 214 -13.36 14.35 -23.55
N VAL A 215 -14.28 13.73 -24.28
CA VAL A 215 -14.27 13.74 -25.74
C VAL A 215 -14.44 15.19 -26.21
N GLY A 216 -13.32 15.83 -26.53
CA GLY A 216 -13.31 17.14 -27.16
C GLY A 216 -13.90 17.02 -28.56
N ASP A 217 -15.05 17.64 -28.81
CA ASP A 217 -15.63 17.78 -30.15
C ASP A 217 -14.83 18.78 -31.03
N SER A 218 -13.65 19.19 -30.58
CA SER A 218 -12.72 20.16 -31.19
C SER A 218 -12.12 19.72 -32.53
N LYS A 219 -12.57 18.60 -33.12
CA LYS A 219 -12.14 18.10 -34.44
C LYS A 219 -13.28 17.87 -35.44
N SER A 220 -14.27 18.77 -35.52
CA SER A 220 -15.19 18.79 -36.67
C SER A 220 -15.04 20.06 -37.53
N ASN A 221 -14.80 19.82 -38.83
CA ASN A 221 -15.00 20.72 -39.98
C ASN A 221 -13.96 21.82 -40.27
N ASN A 222 -12.72 21.46 -40.66
CA ASN A 222 -11.97 22.32 -41.58
C ASN A 222 -10.94 21.60 -42.47
N GLU A 223 -11.29 20.46 -43.08
CA GLU A 223 -10.52 19.90 -44.19
C GLU A 223 -11.38 19.83 -45.46
N ASN A 224 -11.43 20.96 -46.17
CA ASN A 224 -11.83 21.00 -47.58
C ASN A 224 -11.16 22.18 -48.29
N PHE A 225 -9.82 22.17 -48.32
CA PHE A 225 -9.05 22.91 -49.33
C PHE A 225 -7.78 22.11 -49.66
N ALA A 226 -7.84 21.39 -50.78
CA ALA A 226 -6.67 20.81 -51.43
C ALA A 226 -5.80 21.92 -52.03
N PRO A 227 -4.47 21.70 -52.07
CA PRO A 227 -3.69 22.15 -53.21
C PRO A 227 -3.02 20.97 -53.93
N ASP A 228 -3.32 20.99 -55.22
CA ASP A 228 -2.68 20.47 -56.42
C ASP A 228 -1.26 19.87 -56.38
N HIS A 229 -1.10 18.96 -57.34
CA HIS A 229 0.05 18.18 -57.78
C HIS A 229 1.43 18.87 -57.79
N ASN A 230 2.48 18.11 -57.48
CA ASN A 230 3.55 17.92 -58.47
C ASN A 230 4.34 16.62 -58.33
N ASP A 231 4.80 16.19 -59.49
CA ASP A 231 5.29 14.89 -59.95
C ASP A 231 6.75 14.60 -59.54
N GLY A 232 7.16 13.32 -59.55
CA GLY A 232 8.52 12.92 -59.14
C GLY A 232 8.83 11.42 -59.18
N THR A 233 8.70 10.82 -60.35
CA THR A 233 9.18 9.48 -60.78
C THR A 233 10.49 8.95 -60.15
N SER A 234 10.52 7.65 -59.82
CA SER A 234 11.59 6.73 -60.29
C SER A 234 11.20 5.24 -60.13
N GLN A 235 11.28 4.54 -61.25
CA GLN A 235 11.09 3.09 -61.44
C GLN A 235 12.31 2.29 -60.92
N SER A 236 12.12 1.01 -60.54
CA SER A 236 12.86 -0.12 -61.14
C SER A 236 12.41 -1.51 -60.62
N SER A 237 12.06 -2.39 -61.57
CA SER A 237 12.23 -3.87 -61.66
C SER A 237 11.71 -4.79 -60.52
N ARG A 238 10.70 -5.66 -60.78
CA ARG A 238 10.80 -7.05 -61.34
C ARG A 238 11.76 -7.94 -60.52
N THR A 239 11.38 -9.13 -60.01
CA THR A 239 10.99 -10.35 -60.75
C THR A 239 10.51 -11.42 -59.74
N GLY A 240 9.59 -12.32 -60.13
CA GLY A 240 8.94 -13.31 -59.24
C GLY A 240 9.54 -14.72 -59.21
N GLY A 241 8.74 -15.66 -58.66
CA GLY A 241 8.94 -17.12 -58.67
C GLY A 241 9.02 -17.71 -57.25
N SER A 242 7.96 -18.29 -56.68
CA SER A 242 7.40 -19.65 -56.89
C SER A 242 8.07 -20.76 -56.05
N SER A 243 7.30 -21.28 -55.09
CA SER A 243 7.14 -22.68 -54.64
C SER A 243 8.37 -23.57 -54.35
N SER A 244 8.43 -24.19 -53.16
CA SER A 244 8.37 -25.66 -53.04
C SER A 244 8.17 -26.14 -51.60
N THR A 245 7.34 -27.17 -51.50
CA THR A 245 6.99 -28.01 -50.35
C THR A 245 7.96 -29.19 -50.28
N GLY A 246 8.32 -29.71 -49.09
CA GLY A 246 9.04 -30.99 -49.01
C GLY A 246 9.56 -31.42 -47.64
N GLY A 247 8.71 -32.17 -46.93
CA GLY A 247 8.91 -33.35 -46.04
C GLY A 247 10.23 -33.68 -45.31
N GLY A 248 10.07 -34.34 -44.15
CA GLY A 248 11.11 -35.23 -43.59
C GLY A 248 10.94 -35.61 -42.11
N TYR A 249 10.56 -36.86 -41.87
CA TYR A 249 10.39 -37.57 -40.58
C TYR A 249 11.64 -37.65 -39.68
N SER A 250 11.46 -37.81 -38.35
CA SER A 250 11.97 -38.99 -37.61
C SER A 250 11.57 -38.95 -36.12
N SER A 251 10.90 -40.00 -35.66
CA SER A 251 10.54 -40.29 -34.27
C SER A 251 11.55 -41.24 -33.63
N GLY A 252 12.04 -40.93 -32.43
CA GLY A 252 12.85 -41.81 -31.59
C GLY A 252 12.21 -41.96 -30.21
N ASN A 253 11.78 -43.18 -29.89
CA ASN A 253 11.15 -43.61 -28.65
C ASN A 253 12.12 -44.52 -27.87
N GLY A 254 12.15 -44.39 -26.55
CA GLY A 254 12.88 -45.25 -25.60
C GLY A 254 13.15 -44.50 -24.31
N GLY A 255 12.91 -44.99 -23.10
CA GLY A 255 12.43 -46.29 -22.63
C GLY A 255 12.95 -46.50 -21.20
N GLY A 256 12.07 -46.94 -20.29
CA GLY A 256 12.38 -47.80 -19.15
C GLY A 256 12.96 -47.15 -17.87
N GLY A 257 12.36 -47.50 -16.72
CA GLY A 257 12.99 -47.33 -15.41
C GLY A 257 12.03 -47.39 -14.22
N SER A 258 11.51 -48.57 -13.90
CA SER A 258 10.76 -48.86 -12.67
C SER A 258 11.70 -49.37 -11.58
N GLY A 259 11.52 -48.92 -10.34
CA GLY A 259 12.25 -49.42 -9.16
C GLY A 259 11.37 -49.34 -7.91
N ASP A 260 10.73 -50.46 -7.59
CA ASP A 260 10.02 -50.73 -6.32
C ASP A 260 11.00 -51.16 -5.22
N GLY A 261 10.73 -50.77 -3.98
CA GLY A 261 11.38 -51.30 -2.79
C GLY A 261 10.68 -50.85 -1.51
N GLY A 262 9.80 -51.67 -0.94
CA GLY A 262 9.16 -51.47 0.36
C GLY A 262 9.12 -52.75 1.18
N SER A 263 9.40 -52.66 2.48
CA SER A 263 9.39 -53.76 3.46
C SER A 263 8.93 -53.26 4.84
N GLY A 264 8.14 -54.10 5.53
CA GLY A 264 7.81 -54.03 6.97
C GLY A 264 6.43 -53.41 7.28
N GLY A 265 5.56 -53.95 8.16
CA GLY A 265 5.62 -55.09 9.06
C GLY A 265 4.99 -54.75 10.44
N GLY A 266 3.88 -55.41 10.81
CA GLY A 266 3.26 -55.42 12.16
C GLY A 266 2.25 -54.30 12.43
N GLY A 267 1.17 -54.45 13.20
CA GLY A 267 0.60 -55.54 14.01
C GLY A 267 -0.66 -55.03 14.73
N ASP A 268 -1.57 -55.95 15.04
CA ASP A 268 -2.91 -55.80 15.63
C ASP A 268 -3.11 -54.84 16.83
N GLU A 269 -4.30 -54.23 16.91
CA GLU A 269 -5.28 -54.45 18.00
C GLU A 269 -6.65 -53.81 17.64
N GLY A 270 -7.72 -54.60 17.73
CA GLY A 270 -9.04 -54.27 17.19
C GLY A 270 -10.04 -53.61 18.16
N TYR A 271 -11.18 -53.18 17.61
CA TYR A 271 -12.42 -53.00 18.38
C TYR A 271 -13.67 -53.23 17.52
N SER A 272 -14.65 -53.88 18.14
CA SER A 272 -15.90 -54.42 17.58
C SER A 272 -17.11 -53.53 17.93
N GLY A 273 -18.09 -53.43 17.03
CA GLY A 273 -19.44 -52.92 17.30
C GLY A 273 -20.16 -52.47 16.03
N SER A 274 -20.80 -53.36 15.26
CA SER A 274 -22.17 -53.87 15.42
C SER A 274 -23.30 -52.90 15.03
N ASN A 275 -23.65 -52.94 13.74
CA ASN A 275 -24.97 -53.14 13.14
C ASN A 275 -26.24 -52.49 13.73
N GLY A 276 -26.94 -51.76 12.84
CA GLY A 276 -28.39 -51.55 12.78
C GLY A 276 -28.69 -50.37 11.84
N GLY A 277 -29.40 -50.45 10.72
CA GLY A 277 -30.36 -51.44 10.25
C GLY A 277 -31.69 -50.74 9.92
N ILE A 278 -31.90 -50.50 8.62
CA ILE A 278 -33.20 -50.45 7.89
C ILE A 278 -34.07 -49.18 7.99
N GLY A 279 -34.41 -48.65 6.82
CA GLY A 279 -35.51 -47.68 6.63
C GLY A 279 -35.66 -47.18 5.20
N THR A 280 -36.14 -48.04 4.29
CA THR A 280 -36.41 -47.80 2.87
C THR A 280 -37.66 -46.94 2.60
N SER A 281 -37.70 -46.41 1.35
CA SER A 281 -38.80 -45.82 0.57
C SER A 281 -38.82 -44.28 0.50
N GLY A 282 -38.92 -43.60 -0.65
CA GLY A 282 -39.04 -44.02 -2.04
C GLY A 282 -39.58 -42.86 -2.91
N ARG A 283 -39.17 -42.85 -4.19
CA ARG A 283 -39.76 -42.19 -5.37
C ARG A 283 -39.68 -40.66 -5.52
N GLY A 284 -39.15 -40.25 -6.68
CA GLY A 284 -39.52 -39.00 -7.35
C GLY A 284 -38.57 -38.58 -8.46
N TYR A 285 -38.71 -39.15 -9.66
CA TYR A 285 -38.10 -38.62 -10.89
C TYR A 285 -38.65 -37.21 -11.17
N GLY A 286 -37.75 -36.25 -11.45
CA GLY A 286 -38.10 -34.90 -11.90
C GLY A 286 -36.94 -34.26 -12.64
N SER A 287 -36.88 -34.48 -13.95
CA SER A 287 -36.02 -33.79 -14.90
C SER A 287 -36.53 -32.36 -15.12
N ASN A 288 -35.75 -31.35 -14.74
CA ASN A 288 -35.62 -30.04 -15.42
C ASN A 288 -34.76 -29.10 -14.56
N GLY A 289 -33.72 -28.50 -15.16
CA GLY A 289 -32.89 -27.51 -14.48
C GLY A 289 -31.71 -27.07 -15.33
N GLY A 290 -32.01 -26.44 -16.47
CA GLY A 290 -31.04 -25.68 -17.25
C GLY A 290 -31.37 -24.20 -17.14
N GLU A 291 -30.87 -23.54 -16.09
CA GLU A 291 -30.83 -22.08 -15.99
C GLU A 291 -29.42 -21.69 -15.57
N GLY A 292 -28.75 -20.96 -16.46
CA GLY A 292 -27.39 -20.50 -16.27
C GLY A 292 -27.34 -19.41 -15.20
N TYR A 293 -26.51 -19.64 -14.19
CA TYR A 293 -26.03 -18.60 -13.30
C TYR A 293 -25.01 -17.75 -14.07
N SER A 294 -25.41 -16.54 -14.48
CA SER A 294 -24.44 -15.49 -14.80
C SER A 294 -23.94 -14.90 -13.48
N GLY A 295 -22.69 -15.18 -13.12
CA GLY A 295 -22.02 -14.54 -11.99
C GLY A 295 -21.93 -13.04 -12.24
N GLY A 296 -22.68 -12.27 -11.44
CA GLY A 296 -22.51 -10.82 -11.36
C GLY A 296 -21.20 -10.53 -10.63
N ARG A 297 -20.18 -10.11 -11.38
CA ARG A 297 -19.01 -9.41 -10.83
C ARG A 297 -19.51 -8.11 -10.21
N GLY A 298 -19.60 -8.06 -8.89
CA GLY A 298 -19.75 -6.80 -8.16
C GLY A 298 -18.47 -5.99 -8.31
N SER A 299 -18.58 -4.82 -8.95
CA SER A 299 -17.52 -3.82 -8.94
C SER A 299 -17.49 -3.22 -7.54
N SER A 300 -16.43 -3.48 -6.77
CA SER A 300 -16.19 -2.77 -5.51
C SER A 300 -16.02 -1.28 -5.82
N SER A 301 -16.69 -0.44 -5.05
CA SER A 301 -16.46 1.00 -5.07
C SER A 301 -15.10 1.27 -4.46
N ASN A 302 -14.19 1.90 -5.22
CA ASN A 302 -12.95 2.47 -4.69
C ASN A 302 -13.31 3.50 -3.60
N GLU A 303 -13.20 3.12 -2.33
CA GLU A 303 -13.17 4.10 -1.26
C GLU A 303 -11.87 4.88 -1.35
N SER A 304 -11.97 6.20 -1.52
CA SER A 304 -10.80 7.07 -1.56
C SER A 304 -10.25 7.21 -0.12
N ILE A 305 -9.00 6.80 0.07
CA ILE A 305 -8.24 6.99 1.31
C ILE A 305 -8.23 8.47 1.73
N SER A 306 -8.27 8.75 3.03
CA SER A 306 -8.18 10.12 3.51
C SER A 306 -6.75 10.65 3.30
N GLU A 307 -6.59 11.98 3.17
CA GLU A 307 -5.26 12.60 3.05
C GLU A 307 -4.39 12.31 4.28
N ALA A 308 -4.99 12.22 5.46
CA ALA A 308 -4.29 11.87 6.69
C ALA A 308 -3.73 10.44 6.65
N ASP A 309 -4.54 9.47 6.20
CA ASP A 309 -4.11 8.07 6.09
C ASP A 309 -3.06 7.90 5.00
N PHE A 310 -3.21 8.62 3.89
CA PHE A 310 -2.21 8.66 2.82
C PHE A 310 -0.87 9.19 3.35
N ASN A 311 -0.86 10.35 4.02
CA ASN A 311 0.36 10.94 4.56
C ASN A 311 1.00 10.03 5.61
N GLN A 312 0.19 9.40 6.48
CA GLN A 312 0.68 8.44 7.46
C GLN A 312 1.31 7.22 6.77
N THR A 313 0.67 6.71 5.71
CA THR A 313 1.19 5.60 4.92
C THR A 313 2.55 5.95 4.29
N VAL A 314 2.69 7.15 3.71
CA VAL A 314 3.98 7.61 3.16
C VAL A 314 5.05 7.66 4.26
N LYS A 315 4.72 8.20 5.44
CA LYS A 315 5.65 8.27 6.58
C LYS A 315 6.09 6.88 7.05
N ASP A 316 5.16 5.93 7.14
CA ASP A 316 5.45 4.57 7.58
C ASP A 316 6.34 3.84 6.57
N VAL A 317 6.08 4.03 5.27
CA VAL A 317 6.94 3.51 4.20
C VAL A 317 8.35 4.11 4.31
N VAL A 318 8.49 5.43 4.43
CA VAL A 318 9.82 6.08 4.55
C VAL A 318 10.55 5.62 5.81
N SER A 319 9.85 5.54 6.95
CA SER A 319 10.41 5.05 8.21
C SER A 319 10.89 3.61 8.11
N PHE A 320 10.12 2.76 7.41
CA PHE A 320 10.48 1.37 7.16
C PHE A 320 11.73 1.27 6.28
N MET A 321 11.79 2.04 5.19
CA MET A 321 12.93 2.01 4.27
C MET A 321 14.23 2.53 4.91
N ASN A 322 14.12 3.39 5.92
CA ASN A 322 15.25 3.88 6.72
C ASN A 322 15.66 2.94 7.87
N ASP A 323 15.11 1.72 7.94
CA ASP A 323 15.28 0.76 9.05
C ASP A 323 14.99 1.39 10.42
N ALA A 324 14.15 2.42 10.45
CA ALA A 324 13.92 3.27 11.61
C ALA A 324 12.75 2.71 12.42
N THR A 325 13.03 1.70 13.26
CA THR A 325 12.05 1.02 14.11
C THR A 325 12.16 1.46 15.58
N GLY A 326 11.08 1.28 16.35
CA GLY A 326 11.06 1.61 17.79
C GLY A 326 10.96 3.11 18.12
N PRO A 327 10.83 3.47 19.41
CA PRO A 327 10.71 4.86 19.86
C PRO A 327 12.00 5.69 19.68
N GLU A 328 13.17 5.06 19.71
CA GLU A 328 14.49 5.66 19.49
C GLU A 328 14.72 6.10 18.03
N ARG A 329 13.85 5.71 17.10
CA ARG A 329 13.95 6.08 15.68
C ARG A 329 14.02 7.58 15.43
N TYR A 330 13.42 8.39 16.30
CA TYR A 330 13.46 9.85 16.22
C TYR A 330 14.80 10.45 16.67
N GLU A 331 15.71 9.65 17.20
CA GLU A 331 17.05 10.05 17.64
C GLU A 331 18.14 9.49 16.72
N LEU A 332 17.73 8.76 15.66
CA LEU A 332 18.61 8.19 14.64
C LEU A 332 19.39 9.30 13.93
N VAL A 333 20.66 9.02 13.65
CA VAL A 333 21.55 9.90 12.87
C VAL A 333 22.22 9.04 11.81
N THR A 334 21.93 9.35 10.55
CA THR A 334 22.43 8.59 9.39
C THR A 334 23.41 9.47 8.61
N GLN A 335 24.54 8.90 8.20
CA GLN A 335 25.49 9.59 7.34
C GLN A 335 25.10 9.40 5.88
N THR A 336 25.02 10.50 5.12
CA THR A 336 24.64 10.47 3.71
C THR A 336 25.85 10.20 2.81
N SER A 337 25.60 9.79 1.57
CA SER A 337 26.65 9.56 0.56
C SER A 337 27.50 10.80 0.25
N ASN A 338 26.97 12.00 0.52
CA ASN A 338 27.64 13.29 0.32
C ASN A 338 28.44 13.76 1.55
N ASN A 339 28.71 12.87 2.51
CA ASN A 339 29.29 13.20 3.83
C ASN A 339 28.45 14.17 4.68
N GLY A 340 27.16 14.30 4.37
CA GLY A 340 26.20 15.00 5.22
C GLY A 340 25.65 14.10 6.32
N TYR A 341 24.77 14.64 7.14
CA TYR A 341 24.02 13.88 8.13
C TYR A 341 22.53 14.20 8.02
N GLU A 342 21.73 13.16 8.16
CA GLU A 342 20.28 13.18 8.23
C GLU A 342 19.84 12.61 9.58
N VAL A 343 18.66 12.98 10.05
CA VAL A 343 18.18 12.57 11.37
C VAL A 343 16.74 12.06 11.34
N GLY A 344 16.44 11.16 12.28
CA GLY A 344 15.10 10.63 12.48
C GLY A 344 14.69 9.56 11.46
N PRO A 345 13.42 9.12 11.49
CA PRO A 345 12.91 8.08 10.60
C PRO A 345 12.64 8.58 9.17
N TYR A 346 12.67 9.89 8.94
CA TYR A 346 12.32 10.52 7.67
C TYR A 346 13.53 11.09 6.93
N ALA A 347 14.74 10.67 7.31
CA ALA A 347 15.99 11.15 6.72
C ALA A 347 16.08 12.69 6.64
N ILE A 348 15.72 13.40 7.72
CA ILE A 348 15.61 14.86 7.70
C ILE A 348 17.00 15.49 7.71
N GLY A 349 17.38 16.11 6.60
CA GLY A 349 18.62 16.87 6.43
C GLY A 349 18.46 18.38 6.62
N TYR A 350 19.55 19.12 6.38
CA TYR A 350 19.57 20.59 6.44
C TYR A 350 18.56 21.22 5.47
N GLU A 351 18.51 20.76 4.22
CA GLU A 351 17.65 21.34 3.19
C GLU A 351 16.18 21.12 3.50
N ASN A 352 15.79 19.98 4.10
CA ASN A 352 14.42 19.74 4.55
C ASN A 352 13.98 20.72 5.64
N ILE A 353 14.83 20.93 6.64
CA ILE A 353 14.53 21.85 7.76
C ILE A 353 14.38 23.28 7.23
N VAL A 354 15.31 23.71 6.37
CA VAL A 354 15.28 25.06 5.79
C VAL A 354 14.11 25.22 4.83
N GLY A 355 13.84 24.25 3.98
CA GLY A 355 12.70 24.23 3.06
C GLY A 355 11.37 24.31 3.80
N TRP A 356 11.18 23.50 4.84
CA TRP A 356 10.00 23.56 5.71
C TRP A 356 9.85 24.93 6.39
N LEU A 357 10.92 25.47 6.96
CA LEU A 357 10.90 26.82 7.54
C LEU A 357 10.58 27.90 6.50
N GLN A 358 11.07 27.77 5.27
CA GLN A 358 10.74 28.67 4.18
C GLN A 358 9.27 28.56 3.76
N GLY A 359 8.71 27.34 3.76
CA GLY A 359 7.30 27.10 3.46
C GLY A 359 6.37 27.79 4.44
N ILE A 360 6.69 27.76 5.74
CA ILE A 360 5.81 28.34 6.77
C ILE A 360 6.12 29.82 7.10
N LEU A 361 7.37 30.28 6.91
CA LEU A 361 7.78 31.67 7.24
C LEU A 361 8.02 32.56 6.01
N GLY A 362 8.05 32.00 4.81
CA GLY A 362 8.44 32.67 3.56
C GLY A 362 9.93 32.48 3.22
N ASN A 363 10.35 32.98 2.05
CA ASN A 363 11.74 32.89 1.57
C ASN A 363 12.36 34.30 1.42
N PRO A 364 13.37 34.67 2.24
CA PRO A 364 13.98 33.88 3.32
C PRO A 364 13.05 33.73 4.55
N PRO A 365 13.30 32.75 5.44
CA PRO A 365 12.46 32.53 6.62
C PRO A 365 12.36 33.76 7.53
N ASP A 366 11.16 34.30 7.67
CA ASP A 366 10.89 35.44 8.57
C ASP A 366 10.50 34.94 9.97
N LEU A 367 11.49 34.86 10.87
CA LEU A 367 11.28 34.42 12.27
C LEU A 367 10.30 35.30 13.05
N SER A 368 9.99 36.51 12.58
CA SER A 368 8.97 37.37 13.22
C SER A 368 7.55 36.81 13.08
N LYS A 369 7.32 35.93 12.09
CA LYS A 369 6.02 35.26 11.86
C LYS A 369 5.79 34.03 12.75
N LEU A 370 6.78 33.57 13.51
CA LEU A 370 6.62 32.38 14.36
C LEU A 370 5.48 32.54 15.38
N ASP A 371 5.26 33.73 15.92
CA ASP A 371 4.15 33.97 16.86
C ASP A 371 2.77 33.94 16.18
N GLU A 372 2.72 34.15 14.86
CA GLU A 372 1.53 33.95 14.04
C GLU A 372 1.27 32.47 13.78
N MET A 373 2.32 31.66 13.56
CA MET A 373 2.20 30.21 13.42
C MET A 373 1.61 29.54 14.66
N ILE A 374 1.92 30.04 15.86
CA ILE A 374 1.26 29.61 17.11
C ILE A 374 -0.24 29.92 17.06
N LYS A 375 -0.63 31.12 16.62
CA LYS A 375 -2.04 31.53 16.54
C LYS A 375 -2.83 30.71 15.52
N MET A 376 -2.17 30.29 14.44
CA MET A 376 -2.75 29.40 13.42
C MET A 376 -2.80 27.93 13.87
N GLY A 377 -2.21 27.60 15.03
CA GLY A 377 -2.14 26.22 15.52
C GLY A 377 -1.16 25.34 14.74
N LEU A 378 -0.31 25.92 13.89
CA LEU A 378 0.67 25.18 13.07
C LEU A 378 1.90 24.78 13.89
N LEU A 379 2.30 25.59 14.87
CA LEU A 379 3.43 25.32 15.75
C LEU A 379 3.03 25.45 17.22
N SER A 380 3.55 24.56 18.06
CA SER A 380 3.43 24.73 19.51
C SER A 380 4.31 25.87 20.00
N LYS A 381 3.94 26.45 21.16
CA LYS A 381 4.74 27.51 21.78
C LYS A 381 6.17 27.03 22.10
N GLU A 382 6.31 25.79 22.55
CA GLU A 382 7.60 25.17 22.84
C GLU A 382 8.47 25.06 21.59
N MET A 383 7.90 24.62 20.46
CA MET A 383 8.62 24.55 19.18
C MET A 383 9.14 25.92 18.76
N VAL A 384 8.32 26.96 18.86
CA VAL A 384 8.73 28.32 18.50
C VAL A 384 9.86 28.82 19.39
N GLU A 385 9.82 28.56 20.70
CA GLU A 385 10.91 28.90 21.61
C GLU A 385 12.21 28.16 21.23
N LYS A 386 12.11 26.90 20.82
CA LYS A 386 13.25 26.10 20.32
C LYS A 386 13.80 26.66 19.00
N ILE A 387 12.96 26.95 18.01
CA ILE A 387 13.38 27.51 16.70
C ILE A 387 14.06 28.87 16.89
N LYS A 388 13.57 29.70 17.81
CA LYS A 388 14.19 30.99 18.16
C LYS A 388 15.51 30.86 18.92
N SER A 389 15.83 29.68 19.45
CA SER A 389 17.03 29.47 20.24
C SER A 389 18.29 29.47 19.37
N ASN A 390 19.37 30.07 19.90
CA ASN A 390 20.70 29.99 19.27
C ASN A 390 21.21 28.53 19.17
N GLY A 391 20.70 27.63 20.02
CA GLY A 391 21.02 26.20 19.96
C GLY A 391 20.51 25.55 18.68
N PHE A 392 19.25 25.81 18.32
CA PHE A 392 18.66 25.31 17.09
C PHE A 392 19.37 25.84 15.85
N GLN A 393 19.68 27.15 15.80
CA GLN A 393 20.43 27.73 14.68
C GLN A 393 21.81 27.08 14.48
N LYS A 394 22.54 26.83 15.57
CA LYS A 394 23.82 26.12 15.52
C LYS A 394 23.67 24.66 15.11
N PHE A 395 22.60 24.01 15.54
CA PHE A 395 22.29 22.65 15.14
C PHE A 395 22.06 22.55 13.62
N VAL A 396 21.22 23.43 13.06
CA VAL A 396 20.94 23.49 11.62
C VAL A 396 22.21 23.86 10.82
N GLU A 397 22.98 24.84 11.28
CA GLU A 397 24.27 25.20 10.64
C GLU A 397 25.30 24.07 10.76
N GLY A 398 25.27 23.27 11.83
CA GLY A 398 26.09 22.07 11.99
C GLY A 398 25.76 21.03 10.92
N LEU A 399 24.47 20.71 10.71
CA LEU A 399 24.03 19.80 9.64
C LEU A 399 24.50 20.26 8.26
N LYS A 400 24.36 21.55 7.97
CA LYS A 400 24.84 22.17 6.73
C LYS A 400 26.34 21.98 6.51
N ASN A 401 27.11 22.06 7.57
CA ASN A 401 28.57 21.92 7.55
C ASN A 401 29.04 20.46 7.66
N GLY A 402 28.13 19.49 7.64
CA GLY A 402 28.45 18.07 7.80
C GLY A 402 28.97 17.73 9.20
N GLU A 403 28.52 18.44 10.23
CA GLU A 403 28.79 18.09 11.63
C GLU A 403 27.78 17.06 12.10
N MET A 404 28.25 15.91 12.60
CA MET A 404 27.39 14.85 13.13
C MET A 404 26.65 15.33 14.38
N PRO A 405 25.30 15.40 14.38
CA PRO A 405 24.56 15.71 15.58
C PRO A 405 24.60 14.52 16.55
N THR A 406 24.54 14.81 17.85
CA THR A 406 24.31 13.81 18.89
C THR A 406 22.81 13.50 19.03
N ALA A 407 22.47 12.30 19.49
CA ALA A 407 21.07 11.93 19.79
C ALA A 407 20.38 12.94 20.72
N ASP A 408 21.08 13.47 21.73
CA ASP A 408 20.55 14.52 22.62
C ASP A 408 20.28 15.83 21.87
N GLN A 409 21.10 16.20 20.90
CA GLN A 409 20.83 17.37 20.06
C GLN A 409 19.60 17.15 19.19
N VAL A 410 19.46 15.97 18.58
CA VAL A 410 18.26 15.62 17.78
C VAL A 410 17.02 15.68 18.67
N LYS A 411 17.01 14.97 19.80
CA LYS A 411 15.90 14.96 20.77
C LYS A 411 15.50 16.37 21.22
N ASN A 412 16.48 17.23 21.48
CA ASN A 412 16.23 18.58 21.99
C ASN A 412 15.72 19.54 20.90
N PHE A 413 16.33 19.52 19.70
CA PHE A 413 16.11 20.52 18.66
C PHE A 413 15.15 20.07 17.56
N LEU A 414 15.02 18.76 17.33
CA LEU A 414 14.05 18.13 16.43
C LEU A 414 13.30 17.02 17.18
N PRO A 415 12.44 17.36 18.15
CA PRO A 415 11.62 16.35 18.81
C PRO A 415 10.67 15.68 17.81
N LYS A 416 10.13 14.50 18.16
CA LYS A 416 9.16 13.73 17.34
C LYS A 416 8.13 14.63 16.65
N GLU A 417 7.42 15.47 17.41
CA GLU A 417 6.36 16.34 16.88
C GLU A 417 6.85 17.27 15.76
N MET A 418 8.09 17.76 15.84
CA MET A 418 8.67 18.65 14.81
C MET A 418 9.10 17.84 13.57
N GLN A 419 9.65 16.64 13.77
CA GLN A 419 10.01 15.76 12.66
C GLN A 419 8.77 15.33 11.86
N GLU A 420 7.68 15.00 12.54
CA GLU A 420 6.40 14.69 11.91
C GLU A 420 5.88 15.84 11.04
N GLN A 421 5.95 17.08 11.53
CA GLN A 421 5.51 18.26 10.79
C GLN A 421 6.41 18.59 9.59
N ILE A 422 7.73 18.37 9.72
CA ILE A 422 8.66 18.52 8.60
C ILE A 422 8.33 17.48 7.53
N ALA A 423 8.12 16.22 7.93
CA ALA A 423 7.73 15.14 7.03
C ALA A 423 6.39 15.44 6.31
N ASP A 424 5.38 15.94 7.02
CA ASP A 424 4.12 16.39 6.39
C ASP A 424 4.36 17.48 5.33
N GLY A 425 5.25 18.43 5.62
CA GLY A 425 5.66 19.45 4.65
C GLY A 425 6.34 18.87 3.42
N MET A 426 7.29 17.95 3.62
CA MET A 426 7.99 17.25 2.53
C MET A 426 7.03 16.45 1.65
N ILE A 427 6.14 15.67 2.27
CA ILE A 427 5.13 14.87 1.56
C ILE A 427 4.24 15.77 0.71
N LYS A 428 3.76 16.87 1.27
CA LYS A 428 2.93 17.85 0.55
C LYS A 428 3.68 18.48 -0.63
N ASP A 429 4.94 18.89 -0.42
CA ASP A 429 5.75 19.54 -1.45
C ASP A 429 6.07 18.56 -2.60
N PHE A 430 6.45 17.32 -2.29
CA PHE A 430 6.74 16.31 -3.30
C PHE A 430 5.48 15.79 -3.99
N SER A 431 4.38 15.61 -3.26
CA SER A 431 3.07 15.30 -3.84
C SER A 431 2.66 16.37 -4.87
N SER A 432 2.80 17.65 -4.52
CA SER A 432 2.48 18.76 -5.43
C SER A 432 3.37 18.78 -6.68
N GLN A 433 4.67 18.52 -6.52
CA GLN A 433 5.62 18.46 -7.64
C GLN A 433 5.34 17.29 -8.58
N LEU A 434 5.01 16.12 -8.03
CA LEU A 434 4.68 14.92 -8.80
C LEU A 434 3.30 15.01 -9.46
N THR A 435 2.32 15.67 -8.82
CA THR A 435 0.96 15.86 -9.38
C THR A 435 0.97 16.57 -10.73
N SER A 436 1.96 17.44 -10.98
CA SER A 436 2.15 18.05 -12.31
C SER A 436 2.39 17.05 -13.46
N LYS A 437 2.57 15.76 -13.12
CA LYS A 437 2.80 14.63 -14.04
C LYS A 437 1.74 13.52 -13.92
N GLY A 438 0.66 13.74 -13.16
CA GLY A 438 -0.38 12.76 -12.81
C GLY A 438 -0.46 12.50 -11.30
N ALA A 439 -1.54 11.85 -10.83
CA ALA A 439 -1.74 11.59 -9.39
C ALA A 439 -0.56 10.80 -8.78
N PRO A 440 0.15 11.34 -7.78
CA PRO A 440 1.33 10.68 -7.23
C PRO A 440 0.95 9.48 -6.37
N ASP A 441 1.62 8.35 -6.62
CA ASP A 441 1.52 7.16 -5.78
C ASP A 441 2.42 7.28 -4.53
N VAL A 442 2.03 6.62 -3.43
CA VAL A 442 2.75 6.60 -2.14
C VAL A 442 4.23 6.28 -2.35
N ALA A 443 4.53 5.26 -3.16
CA ALA A 443 5.90 4.82 -3.40
C ALA A 443 6.78 5.90 -4.05
N GLN A 444 6.21 6.69 -4.95
CA GLN A 444 6.94 7.77 -5.62
C GLN A 444 7.24 8.94 -4.68
N ILE A 445 6.29 9.26 -3.80
CA ILE A 445 6.49 10.29 -2.77
C ILE A 445 7.52 9.80 -1.76
N ALA A 446 7.41 8.55 -1.28
CA ALA A 446 8.36 7.98 -0.34
C ALA A 446 9.79 7.97 -0.92
N LEU A 447 9.95 7.61 -2.20
CA LEU A 447 11.25 7.70 -2.87
C LEU A 447 11.73 9.15 -3.01
N SER A 448 10.84 10.11 -3.24
CA SER A 448 11.22 11.52 -3.33
C SER A 448 11.65 12.10 -1.98
N VAL A 449 11.03 11.64 -0.89
CA VAL A 449 11.44 11.93 0.49
C VAL A 449 12.83 11.37 0.75
N GLU A 450 13.07 10.11 0.40
CA GLU A 450 14.36 9.44 0.57
C GLU A 450 15.49 10.09 -0.26
N LEU A 451 15.16 10.59 -1.45
CA LEU A 451 16.12 11.24 -2.34
C LEU A 451 16.34 12.73 -2.05
N ASP A 452 15.54 13.33 -1.16
CA ASP A 452 15.50 14.78 -0.91
C ASP A 452 15.25 15.63 -2.17
N HIS A 453 14.52 15.09 -3.15
CA HIS A 453 14.03 15.82 -4.32
C HIS A 453 12.93 15.04 -5.05
N SER A 454 12.15 15.72 -5.90
CA SER A 454 11.16 15.03 -6.74
C SER A 454 11.86 14.05 -7.69
N ALA A 455 11.58 12.76 -7.50
CA ALA A 455 12.22 11.70 -8.27
C ALA A 455 12.02 11.87 -9.78
N THR A 456 13.11 11.80 -10.54
CA THR A 456 13.07 11.83 -12.00
C THR A 456 12.59 10.48 -12.55
N PRO A 457 12.08 10.42 -13.81
CA PRO A 457 11.70 9.15 -14.43
C PRO A 457 12.83 8.10 -14.46
N GLN A 458 14.09 8.56 -14.59
CA GLN A 458 15.24 7.67 -14.56
C GLN A 458 15.49 7.10 -13.16
N GLU A 459 15.32 7.90 -12.11
CA GLU A 459 15.43 7.43 -10.72
C GLU A 459 14.30 6.48 -10.35
N LEU A 460 13.07 6.75 -10.77
CA LEU A 460 11.97 5.79 -10.61
C LEU A 460 12.32 4.44 -11.25
N THR A 461 12.93 4.47 -12.44
CA THR A 461 13.37 3.26 -13.15
C THR A 461 14.53 2.55 -12.42
N ASN A 462 15.53 3.32 -11.96
CA ASN A 462 16.71 2.78 -11.29
C ASN A 462 16.40 2.21 -9.90
N ASN A 463 15.34 2.70 -9.26
CA ASN A 463 14.91 2.31 -7.92
C ASN A 463 13.66 1.43 -7.94
N LYS A 464 13.47 0.61 -8.99
CA LYS A 464 12.29 -0.25 -9.12
C LYS A 464 12.07 -1.15 -7.89
N GLN A 465 13.14 -1.73 -7.33
CA GLN A 465 13.03 -2.57 -6.14
C GLN A 465 12.51 -1.78 -4.92
N PHE A 466 12.98 -0.54 -4.73
CA PHE A 466 12.46 0.34 -3.68
C PHE A 466 10.97 0.60 -3.90
N LEU A 467 10.58 0.95 -5.12
CA LEU A 467 9.18 1.24 -5.45
C LEU A 467 8.29 0.01 -5.22
N ASP A 468 8.71 -1.16 -5.65
CA ASP A 468 7.95 -2.41 -5.45
C ASP A 468 7.73 -2.67 -3.94
N GLN A 469 8.77 -2.50 -3.10
CA GLN A 469 8.69 -2.65 -1.64
C GLN A 469 7.82 -1.57 -0.98
N ALA A 470 7.93 -0.32 -1.45
CA ALA A 470 7.16 0.80 -0.95
C ALA A 470 5.66 0.65 -1.29
N THR A 471 5.33 0.23 -2.51
CA THR A 471 3.95 -0.08 -2.93
C THR A 471 3.38 -1.27 -2.16
N GLU A 472 4.17 -2.32 -1.96
CA GLU A 472 3.75 -3.46 -1.15
C GLU A 472 3.43 -3.04 0.29
N ARG A 473 4.31 -2.24 0.91
CA ARG A 473 4.09 -1.71 2.25
C ARG A 473 2.90 -0.78 2.33
N SER A 474 2.71 0.09 1.34
CA SER A 474 1.54 0.96 1.30
C SER A 474 0.26 0.16 1.22
N ASN A 475 0.23 -0.93 0.45
CA ASN A 475 -0.95 -1.78 0.35
C ASN A 475 -1.26 -2.47 1.69
N ILE A 476 -0.25 -2.99 2.39
CA ILE A 476 -0.43 -3.55 3.74
C ILE A 476 -1.02 -2.50 4.69
N GLN A 477 -0.46 -1.29 4.71
CA GLN A 477 -0.89 -0.25 5.64
C GLN A 477 -2.28 0.31 5.32
N LEU A 478 -2.60 0.48 4.04
CA LEU A 478 -3.94 0.94 3.62
C LEU A 478 -5.00 -0.11 3.90
N ASN A 479 -4.64 -1.40 3.80
CA ASN A 479 -5.50 -2.50 4.19
C ASN A 479 -5.68 -2.61 5.72
N ASP A 480 -4.70 -2.18 6.51
CA ASP A 480 -4.74 -2.22 7.98
C ASP A 480 -5.40 -0.97 8.58
N ALA A 481 -5.15 0.22 8.02
CA ALA A 481 -5.69 1.51 8.48
C ALA A 481 -7.21 1.67 8.22
N GLY A 482 -7.74 0.92 7.25
CA GLY A 482 -9.16 0.93 6.93
C GLY A 482 -10.02 0.04 7.83
N SER A 483 -9.43 -0.95 8.53
CA SER A 483 -10.29 -1.98 9.14
C SER A 483 -9.62 -2.83 10.22
N THR A 484 -10.09 -2.67 11.46
CA THR A 484 -10.17 -3.82 12.37
C THR A 484 -11.22 -4.85 11.90
N ASP A 485 -12.00 -4.52 10.86
CA ASP A 485 -13.08 -5.34 10.29
C ASP A 485 -12.64 -5.97 8.95
N SER A 486 -12.10 -7.18 9.02
CA SER A 486 -11.75 -8.04 7.87
C SER A 486 -10.69 -7.48 6.91
N VAL A 487 -9.49 -8.05 6.95
CA VAL A 487 -8.64 -8.11 5.75
C VAL A 487 -9.49 -8.72 4.64
N ASP A 488 -9.62 -8.04 3.48
CA ASP A 488 -10.40 -8.56 2.36
C ASP A 488 -9.91 -10.00 2.06
N ASN A 489 -10.85 -10.95 2.00
CA ASN A 489 -10.54 -12.36 1.73
C ASN A 489 -9.69 -12.51 0.47
N LYS A 490 -9.82 -11.61 -0.50
CA LYS A 490 -9.02 -11.64 -1.73
C LYS A 490 -7.51 -11.42 -1.49
N ASP A 491 -7.14 -10.56 -0.56
CA ASP A 491 -5.72 -10.33 -0.24
C ASP A 491 -5.16 -11.52 0.54
N LEU A 492 -5.98 -12.08 1.44
CA LEU A 492 -5.64 -13.31 2.14
C LEU A 492 -5.50 -14.51 1.19
N GLU A 493 -6.29 -14.60 0.12
CA GLU A 493 -6.19 -15.66 -0.90
C GLU A 493 -4.81 -15.65 -1.57
N GLY A 494 -4.21 -14.48 -1.80
CA GLY A 494 -2.85 -14.35 -2.32
C GLY A 494 -1.75 -14.77 -1.33
N MET A 495 -2.07 -14.77 -0.03
CA MET A 495 -1.15 -15.16 1.03
C MET A 495 -1.26 -16.65 1.39
N PHE A 496 -2.42 -17.27 1.15
CA PHE A 496 -2.69 -18.66 1.46
C PHE A 496 -1.91 -19.63 0.56
N PHE A 497 -1.44 -20.73 1.14
CA PHE A 497 -0.91 -21.87 0.40
C PHE A 497 -1.03 -23.18 1.20
N THR A 498 -1.04 -24.31 0.50
CA THR A 498 -1.02 -25.64 1.13
C THR A 498 0.40 -26.09 1.47
N GLN A 499 0.56 -26.87 2.55
CA GLN A 499 1.86 -27.45 2.93
C GLN A 499 2.37 -28.54 1.96
N PHE A 500 1.54 -28.94 1.01
CA PHE A 500 1.79 -29.93 -0.03
C PHE A 500 1.45 -29.37 -1.40
N ALA A 501 1.90 -30.05 -2.45
CA ALA A 501 1.61 -29.70 -3.84
C ALA A 501 0.10 -29.63 -4.10
N HIS A 502 -0.36 -28.47 -4.60
CA HIS A 502 -1.75 -28.25 -4.98
C HIS A 502 -1.79 -27.33 -6.21
N PRO A 503 -2.58 -27.66 -7.26
CA PRO A 503 -2.58 -26.90 -8.50
C PRO A 503 -2.94 -25.42 -8.34
N ASP A 504 -3.78 -25.09 -7.36
CA ASP A 504 -4.25 -23.72 -7.16
C ASP A 504 -3.49 -22.98 -6.04
N TRP A 505 -2.94 -23.71 -5.06
CA TRP A 505 -2.47 -23.13 -3.79
C TRP A 505 -0.98 -23.34 -3.52
N ASN A 506 -0.36 -24.33 -4.18
CA ASN A 506 1.09 -24.53 -4.17
C ASN A 506 1.49 -25.27 -5.46
N PRO A 507 1.46 -24.58 -6.61
CA PRO A 507 1.64 -25.19 -7.94
C PRO A 507 3.10 -25.50 -8.28
N TYR A 508 4.03 -25.24 -7.36
CA TYR A 508 5.45 -25.32 -7.61
C TYR A 508 5.93 -26.77 -7.68
N SER A 509 6.87 -27.04 -8.59
CA SER A 509 7.32 -28.40 -8.91
C SER A 509 8.11 -29.10 -7.79
N ASP A 510 8.65 -28.32 -6.87
CA ASP A 510 9.39 -28.78 -5.69
C ASP A 510 8.50 -28.97 -4.45
N ALA A 511 7.20 -28.64 -4.55
CA ALA A 511 6.24 -28.92 -3.49
C ALA A 511 6.09 -30.43 -3.27
N LEU A 512 6.13 -30.85 -2.01
CA LEU A 512 5.99 -32.27 -1.65
C LEU A 512 4.54 -32.73 -1.78
N PRO A 513 4.25 -33.95 -2.24
CA PRO A 513 2.88 -34.46 -2.32
C PRO A 513 2.25 -34.71 -0.94
N SER A 514 3.07 -34.77 0.12
CA SER A 514 2.70 -34.88 1.53
C SER A 514 3.84 -34.33 2.38
N SER A 515 3.54 -33.69 3.52
CA SER A 515 4.55 -33.15 4.43
C SER A 515 4.03 -33.09 5.87
N SER A 516 4.96 -32.99 6.83
CA SER A 516 4.67 -32.68 8.24
C SER A 516 4.85 -31.18 8.54
N ASN A 517 4.62 -30.32 7.54
CA ASN A 517 4.92 -28.88 7.58
C ASN A 517 3.75 -28.01 8.08
N CYS A 518 2.77 -28.55 8.81
CA CYS A 518 1.62 -27.76 9.27
C CYS A 518 2.01 -26.56 10.14
N GLY A 519 2.99 -26.74 11.04
CA GLY A 519 3.56 -25.64 11.82
C GLY A 519 4.30 -24.60 10.96
N PRO A 520 5.35 -25.00 10.22
CA PRO A 520 6.10 -24.08 9.36
C PRO A 520 5.25 -23.34 8.32
N ALA A 521 4.28 -24.02 7.70
CA ALA A 521 3.37 -23.40 6.74
C ALA A 521 2.43 -22.39 7.40
N SER A 522 1.86 -22.72 8.56
CA SER A 522 1.00 -21.78 9.31
C SER A 522 1.74 -20.53 9.73
N LEU A 523 2.96 -20.66 10.27
CA LEU A 523 3.78 -19.50 10.63
C LEU A 523 4.17 -18.69 9.38
N ALA A 524 4.57 -19.34 8.29
CA ALA A 524 4.88 -18.66 7.04
C ALA A 524 3.69 -17.85 6.47
N MET A 525 2.46 -18.34 6.58
CA MET A 525 1.26 -17.57 6.22
C MET A 525 1.04 -16.38 7.16
N VAL A 526 1.26 -16.54 8.47
CA VAL A 526 1.23 -15.40 9.42
C VAL A 526 2.30 -14.35 9.06
N LEU A 527 3.51 -14.77 8.68
CA LEU A 527 4.57 -13.86 8.25
C LEU A 527 4.18 -13.06 7.00
N ARG A 528 3.46 -13.68 6.04
CA ARG A 528 2.90 -12.97 4.88
C ARG A 528 1.88 -11.91 5.30
N VAL A 529 1.01 -12.25 6.24
CA VAL A 529 0.01 -11.31 6.76
C VAL A 529 0.67 -10.15 7.51
N LEU A 530 1.73 -10.41 8.28
CA LEU A 530 2.48 -9.37 8.99
C LEU A 530 3.48 -8.61 8.09
N GLY A 531 3.71 -9.10 6.87
CA GLY A 531 4.71 -8.55 5.97
C GLY A 531 6.15 -8.68 6.51
N VAL A 532 6.48 -9.76 7.21
CA VAL A 532 7.81 -9.95 7.80
C VAL A 532 8.56 -11.06 7.09
N SER A 533 9.61 -10.71 6.35
CA SER A 533 10.38 -11.68 5.58
C SER A 533 11.55 -12.25 6.38
N PRO A 534 11.69 -13.59 6.46
CA PRO A 534 12.92 -14.20 6.95
C PRO A 534 14.12 -13.87 6.05
N PRO A 535 15.35 -13.81 6.61
CA PRO A 535 16.55 -13.50 5.84
C PRO A 535 16.75 -14.40 4.63
N GLY A 536 16.95 -13.80 3.46
CA GLY A 536 17.33 -14.50 2.23
C GLY A 536 16.19 -15.24 1.51
N VAL A 537 14.94 -14.98 1.88
CA VAL A 537 13.77 -15.57 1.24
C VAL A 537 12.79 -14.50 0.77
N ASP A 538 12.13 -14.76 -0.35
CA ASP A 538 11.01 -13.95 -0.86
C ASP A 538 9.72 -14.32 -0.10
N LEU A 539 9.07 -13.33 0.48
CA LEU A 539 7.90 -13.53 1.33
C LEU A 539 6.66 -13.98 0.53
N TYR A 540 6.44 -13.41 -0.66
CA TYR A 540 5.22 -13.61 -1.45
C TYR A 540 5.43 -14.41 -2.73
N GLY A 541 6.66 -14.82 -3.01
CA GLY A 541 6.99 -15.74 -4.09
C GLY A 541 6.62 -17.20 -3.80
N ASP A 542 7.49 -18.11 -4.25
CA ASP A 542 7.36 -19.54 -3.99
C ASP A 542 7.30 -19.82 -2.46
N PRO A 543 6.23 -20.46 -1.95
CA PRO A 543 6.12 -20.73 -0.53
C PRO A 543 7.12 -21.78 -0.03
N ASN A 544 7.68 -22.64 -0.89
CA ASN A 544 8.53 -23.76 -0.43
C ASN A 544 9.86 -23.32 0.20
N PRO A 545 10.60 -22.33 -0.35
CA PRO A 545 11.73 -21.69 0.34
C PRO A 545 11.34 -21.06 1.68
N LEU A 546 10.18 -20.38 1.76
CA LEU A 546 9.70 -19.73 2.98
C LEU A 546 9.39 -20.76 4.07
N VAL A 547 8.63 -21.80 3.75
CA VAL A 547 8.32 -22.92 4.65
C VAL A 547 9.60 -23.61 5.11
N SER A 548 10.57 -23.82 4.22
CA SER A 548 11.86 -24.42 4.56
C SER A 548 12.66 -23.55 5.54
N GLN A 549 12.72 -22.23 5.31
CA GLN A 549 13.43 -21.31 6.19
C GLN A 549 12.74 -21.19 7.54
N VAL A 550 11.41 -21.13 7.57
CA VAL A 550 10.63 -21.16 8.82
C VAL A 550 10.89 -22.46 9.58
N ARG A 551 10.91 -23.61 8.90
CA ARG A 551 11.28 -24.89 9.55
C ARG A 551 12.68 -24.83 10.17
N ILE A 552 13.68 -24.32 9.45
CA ILE A 552 15.05 -24.17 9.99
C ILE A 552 15.06 -23.29 11.25
N MET A 553 14.28 -22.21 11.28
CA MET A 553 14.17 -21.38 12.47
C MET A 553 13.46 -22.11 13.62
N MET A 554 12.48 -22.96 13.32
CA MET A 554 11.73 -23.74 14.31
C MET A 554 12.55 -24.88 14.91
N THR A 555 13.26 -25.66 14.09
CA THR A 555 13.88 -26.94 14.49
C THR A 555 15.41 -26.93 14.44
N GLY A 556 16.01 -25.95 13.78
CA GLY A 556 17.45 -25.90 13.49
C GLY A 556 17.89 -26.74 12.28
N ASP A 557 16.95 -27.40 11.59
CA ASP A 557 17.20 -28.21 10.41
C ASP A 557 16.04 -28.11 9.39
N ASN A 558 16.18 -28.74 8.22
CA ASN A 558 15.12 -28.78 7.21
C ASN A 558 14.70 -30.22 6.92
N VAL A 559 14.18 -30.92 7.94
CA VAL A 559 13.68 -32.29 7.81
C VAL A 559 12.15 -32.28 7.68
N PRO A 560 11.56 -32.33 6.47
CA PRO A 560 10.12 -32.12 6.25
C PRO A 560 9.21 -33.23 6.82
N GLY A 561 9.79 -34.36 7.26
CA GLY A 561 9.05 -35.47 7.87
C GLY A 561 8.80 -35.29 9.36
N ASP A 562 9.57 -34.44 10.04
CA ASP A 562 9.49 -34.29 11.49
C ASP A 562 8.36 -33.31 11.84
N GLY A 563 7.51 -33.72 12.78
CA GLY A 563 6.47 -32.86 13.34
C GLY A 563 7.08 -31.66 14.05
N THR A 564 6.29 -30.60 14.20
CA THR A 564 6.68 -29.41 14.95
C THR A 564 5.65 -29.11 16.04
N ASN A 565 5.99 -28.23 16.99
CA ASN A 565 5.10 -27.82 18.07
C ASN A 565 5.02 -26.29 18.23
N ILE A 566 4.07 -25.81 19.03
CA ILE A 566 3.84 -24.37 19.21
C ILE A 566 5.01 -23.64 19.90
N GLY A 567 5.77 -24.33 20.75
CA GLY A 567 6.99 -23.75 21.35
C GLY A 567 8.05 -23.43 20.30
N GLU A 568 8.20 -24.29 19.28
CA GLU A 568 9.09 -24.05 18.16
C GLU A 568 8.58 -22.92 17.25
N VAL A 569 7.25 -22.78 17.08
CA VAL A 569 6.65 -21.65 16.37
C VAL A 569 7.02 -20.33 17.07
N ALA A 570 6.84 -20.27 18.39
CA ALA A 570 7.18 -19.09 19.18
C ALA A 570 8.68 -18.76 19.08
N ALA A 571 9.56 -19.76 19.20
CA ALA A 571 11.00 -19.57 19.08
C ALA A 571 11.45 -19.08 17.70
N ALA A 572 10.75 -19.49 16.63
CA ALA A 572 11.01 -18.99 15.28
C ALA A 572 10.51 -17.54 15.10
N ALA A 573 9.36 -17.19 15.66
CA ALA A 573 8.86 -15.82 15.64
C ALA A 573 9.77 -14.86 16.44
N ASP A 574 10.25 -15.29 17.61
CA ASP A 574 11.21 -14.52 18.43
C ASP A 574 12.54 -14.25 17.69
N GLN A 575 13.02 -15.21 16.89
CA GLN A 575 14.21 -15.01 16.04
C GLN A 575 14.04 -13.91 14.99
N LEU A 576 12.79 -13.62 14.60
CA LEU A 576 12.42 -12.54 13.69
C LEU A 576 12.06 -11.25 14.44
N GLN A 577 12.30 -11.18 15.76
CA GLN A 577 11.98 -10.04 16.62
C GLN A 577 10.48 -9.68 16.65
N LEU A 578 9.61 -10.68 16.43
CA LEU A 578 8.17 -10.52 16.57
C LEU A 578 7.78 -10.63 18.04
N THR A 579 6.67 -9.98 18.42
CA THR A 579 6.09 -10.18 19.75
C THR A 579 5.36 -11.52 19.79
N THR A 580 5.57 -12.29 20.85
CA THR A 580 4.91 -13.58 21.06
C THR A 580 4.16 -13.62 22.39
N GLU A 581 2.96 -14.19 22.38
CA GLU A 581 2.13 -14.37 23.56
C GLU A 581 1.42 -15.72 23.51
N SER A 582 1.47 -16.51 24.59
CA SER A 582 0.77 -17.79 24.63
C SER A 582 -0.74 -17.57 24.75
N VAL A 583 -1.53 -18.22 23.88
CA VAL A 583 -2.99 -18.13 23.89
C VAL A 583 -3.61 -19.51 24.11
N GLY A 584 -4.38 -19.67 25.19
CA GLY A 584 -4.98 -20.94 25.58
C GLY A 584 -6.51 -20.98 25.54
N SER A 585 -7.16 -19.94 25.02
CA SER A 585 -8.62 -19.85 24.98
C SER A 585 -9.09 -18.95 23.83
N LEU A 586 -10.34 -19.11 23.39
CA LEU A 586 -10.94 -18.22 22.40
C LEU A 586 -10.88 -16.75 22.80
N GLY A 587 -11.12 -16.44 24.08
CA GLY A 587 -11.04 -15.05 24.57
C GLY A 587 -9.65 -14.43 24.43
N ALA A 588 -8.60 -15.25 24.58
CA ALA A 588 -7.22 -14.81 24.36
C ALA A 588 -6.90 -14.65 22.86
N ILE A 589 -7.46 -15.50 22.00
CA ILE A 589 -7.39 -15.32 20.54
C ILE A 589 -8.10 -14.03 20.13
N ASP A 590 -9.33 -13.81 20.60
CA ASP A 590 -10.08 -12.58 20.34
C ASP A 590 -9.31 -11.33 20.74
N GLN A 591 -8.74 -11.34 21.95
CA GLN A 591 -7.91 -10.23 22.41
C GLN A 591 -6.70 -10.02 21.50
N ALA A 592 -5.97 -11.08 21.14
CA ALA A 592 -4.82 -10.98 20.26
C ALA A 592 -5.19 -10.42 18.88
N LEU A 593 -6.26 -10.91 18.26
CA LEU A 593 -6.73 -10.43 16.96
C LEU A 593 -7.14 -8.94 17.03
N ASN A 594 -7.82 -8.51 18.10
CA ASN A 594 -8.18 -7.11 18.32
C ASN A 594 -6.97 -6.21 18.54
N GLU A 595 -5.84 -6.76 19.00
CA GLU A 595 -4.55 -6.07 19.13
C GLU A 595 -3.74 -6.09 17.81
N GLY A 596 -4.34 -6.56 16.70
CA GLY A 596 -3.69 -6.66 15.40
C GLY A 596 -2.76 -7.87 15.25
N LYS A 597 -2.57 -8.68 16.31
CA LYS A 597 -1.78 -9.92 16.25
C LYS A 597 -2.49 -10.98 15.41
N LYS A 598 -1.76 -12.02 15.04
CA LYS A 598 -2.26 -13.23 14.36
C LYS A 598 -1.93 -14.43 15.22
N VAL A 599 -2.71 -15.50 15.15
CA VAL A 599 -2.52 -16.65 16.06
C VAL A 599 -2.12 -17.88 15.26
N VAL A 600 -1.08 -18.58 15.70
CA VAL A 600 -0.81 -19.95 15.26
C VAL A 600 -1.30 -20.90 16.35
N ALA A 601 -2.30 -21.72 16.04
CA ALA A 601 -3.00 -22.57 17.01
C ALA A 601 -2.74 -24.05 16.72
N GLY A 602 -2.48 -24.83 17.79
CA GLY A 602 -2.39 -26.28 17.72
C GLY A 602 -3.72 -26.95 18.11
N GLY A 603 -4.02 -28.10 17.53
CA GLY A 603 -5.29 -28.79 17.78
C GLY A 603 -5.49 -30.06 16.95
N ASP A 604 -6.74 -30.52 16.85
CA ASP A 604 -7.17 -31.64 16.00
C ASP A 604 -8.32 -31.20 15.06
N PRO A 605 -8.15 -31.33 13.72
CA PRO A 605 -9.16 -30.88 12.77
C PRO A 605 -10.46 -31.70 12.78
N ILE A 606 -10.54 -32.81 13.53
CA ILE A 606 -11.79 -33.59 13.72
C ILE A 606 -12.98 -32.72 14.09
N ALA A 607 -12.77 -31.60 14.78
CA ALA A 607 -13.85 -30.70 15.21
C ALA A 607 -14.62 -30.08 14.04
N TYR A 608 -13.97 -29.82 12.90
CA TYR A 608 -14.59 -29.14 11.75
C TYR A 608 -14.47 -29.91 10.43
N ASN A 609 -13.59 -30.93 10.34
CA ASN A 609 -13.43 -31.70 9.10
C ASN A 609 -14.42 -32.87 8.98
N GLN A 610 -15.31 -33.07 9.96
CA GLN A 610 -16.33 -34.10 9.90
C GLN A 610 -17.25 -33.90 8.69
N GLY A 611 -17.21 -34.85 7.76
CA GLY A 611 -18.00 -34.82 6.53
C GLY A 611 -17.28 -34.19 5.33
N MET A 612 -16.06 -33.68 5.50
CA MET A 612 -15.21 -33.33 4.36
C MET A 612 -14.80 -34.57 3.57
N SER A 613 -14.67 -34.44 2.25
CA SER A 613 -14.18 -35.49 1.38
C SER A 613 -12.65 -35.50 1.31
N VAL A 614 -12.09 -36.60 0.79
CA VAL A 614 -10.64 -36.72 0.48
C VAL A 614 -10.14 -35.67 -0.53
N ASP A 615 -11.04 -35.06 -1.29
CA ASP A 615 -10.72 -34.00 -2.25
C ASP A 615 -10.70 -32.61 -1.61
N GLN A 616 -11.36 -32.44 -0.45
CA GLN A 616 -11.44 -31.17 0.26
C GLN A 616 -10.31 -30.99 1.29
N TYR A 617 -9.79 -32.08 1.84
CA TYR A 617 -8.82 -32.04 2.93
C TYR A 617 -7.61 -32.96 2.68
N ALA A 618 -6.53 -32.75 3.42
CA ALA A 618 -5.41 -33.67 3.46
C ALA A 618 -5.87 -35.07 3.87
N THR A 619 -5.16 -36.10 3.40
CA THR A 619 -5.56 -37.49 3.63
C THR A 619 -4.44 -38.30 4.25
N HIS A 620 -4.78 -39.17 5.19
CA HIS A 620 -3.90 -40.23 5.64
C HIS A 620 -4.14 -41.49 4.82
N THR A 621 -3.06 -42.09 4.32
CA THR A 621 -3.12 -43.33 3.55
C THR A 621 -2.32 -44.40 4.27
N TRP A 622 -2.95 -45.54 4.53
CA TRP A 622 -2.34 -46.69 5.18
C TRP A 622 -2.67 -47.98 4.41
N LYS A 623 -1.92 -49.05 4.69
CA LYS A 623 -2.22 -50.40 4.17
C LYS A 623 -2.62 -51.29 5.33
N ASP A 624 -3.70 -52.05 5.17
CA ASP A 624 -4.10 -53.03 6.17
C ASP A 624 -3.19 -54.28 6.16
N GLU A 625 -3.51 -55.22 7.05
CA GLU A 625 -2.82 -56.51 7.15
C GLU A 625 -2.80 -57.33 5.85
N ASN A 626 -3.77 -57.09 4.94
CA ASN A 626 -3.86 -57.72 3.63
C ASN A 626 -3.14 -56.92 2.54
N GLY A 627 -2.58 -55.76 2.89
CA GLY A 627 -1.95 -54.83 1.95
C GLY A 627 -2.94 -53.96 1.17
N GLU A 628 -4.24 -53.99 1.51
CA GLU A 628 -5.25 -53.13 0.89
C GLU A 628 -5.04 -51.69 1.35
N LYS A 629 -5.05 -50.76 0.39
CA LYS A 629 -4.79 -49.34 0.63
C LYS A 629 -6.08 -48.66 1.07
N HIS A 630 -6.06 -48.09 2.27
CA HIS A 630 -7.14 -47.29 2.84
C HIS A 630 -6.73 -45.83 2.87
N THR A 631 -7.65 -44.94 2.49
CA THR A 631 -7.43 -43.49 2.52
C THR A 631 -8.56 -42.82 3.28
N THR A 632 -8.22 -42.07 4.33
CA THR A 632 -9.16 -41.31 5.15
C THR A 632 -8.75 -39.85 5.19
N VAL A 633 -9.70 -38.96 5.49
CA VAL A 633 -9.37 -37.57 5.84
C VAL A 633 -8.41 -37.57 7.03
N PHE A 634 -7.44 -36.67 7.01
CA PHE A 634 -6.44 -36.53 8.06
C PHE A 634 -7.08 -36.23 9.41
N THR A 635 -6.54 -36.87 10.45
CA THR A 635 -6.93 -36.68 11.86
C THR A 635 -5.66 -36.72 12.71
N GLY A 636 -5.69 -36.09 13.89
CA GLY A 636 -4.57 -36.00 14.81
C GLY A 636 -4.00 -34.59 14.93
N GLY A 637 -2.86 -34.49 15.63
CA GLY A 637 -2.22 -33.21 15.94
C GLY A 637 -1.90 -32.38 14.69
N HIS A 638 -2.39 -31.15 14.70
CA HIS A 638 -2.31 -30.20 13.58
C HIS A 638 -2.05 -28.79 14.07
N ILE A 639 -1.53 -27.94 13.19
CA ILE A 639 -1.28 -26.52 13.46
C ILE A 639 -1.88 -25.71 12.32
N ILE A 640 -2.63 -24.66 12.66
CA ILE A 640 -3.31 -23.75 11.73
C ILE A 640 -2.96 -22.29 12.06
N ALA A 641 -3.17 -21.38 11.10
CA ALA A 641 -3.11 -19.94 11.33
C ALA A 641 -4.51 -19.33 11.40
N VAL A 642 -4.79 -18.56 12.45
CA VAL A 642 -6.00 -17.75 12.64
C VAL A 642 -5.62 -16.29 12.45
N VAL A 643 -6.17 -15.65 11.40
CA VAL A 643 -5.66 -14.37 10.91
C VAL A 643 -6.64 -13.21 11.07
N GLY A 644 -7.89 -13.48 11.43
CA GLY A 644 -8.90 -12.44 11.64
C GLY A 644 -10.25 -13.02 12.06
N LYS A 645 -11.26 -12.15 12.09
CA LYS A 645 -12.66 -12.50 12.30
C LYS A 645 -13.55 -11.81 11.28
N ASP A 646 -14.66 -12.44 10.93
CA ASP A 646 -15.74 -11.82 10.16
C ASP A 646 -16.69 -11.01 11.07
N GLU A 647 -17.62 -10.28 10.46
CA GLU A 647 -18.63 -9.48 11.17
C GLU A 647 -19.55 -10.33 12.07
N GLN A 648 -19.68 -11.63 11.80
CA GLN A 648 -20.47 -12.56 12.60
C GLN A 648 -19.68 -13.15 13.78
N GLY A 649 -18.39 -12.79 13.90
CA GLY A 649 -17.50 -13.27 14.93
C GLY A 649 -16.93 -14.66 14.67
N ASN A 650 -17.06 -15.19 13.46
CA ASN A 650 -16.36 -16.41 13.04
C ASN A 650 -14.91 -16.08 12.72
N TYR A 651 -14.04 -17.08 12.81
CA TYR A 651 -12.60 -16.94 12.65
C TYR A 651 -12.18 -17.24 11.21
N THR A 652 -11.38 -16.34 10.64
CA THR A 652 -10.72 -16.54 9.36
C THR A 652 -9.44 -17.35 9.56
N VAL A 653 -9.39 -18.54 8.98
CA VAL A 653 -8.36 -19.56 9.22
C VAL A 653 -7.68 -19.95 7.92
N MET A 654 -6.35 -19.89 7.93
CA MET A 654 -5.49 -20.44 6.89
C MET A 654 -4.96 -21.80 7.36
N ASP A 655 -5.69 -22.86 7.00
CA ASP A 655 -5.32 -24.23 7.29
C ASP A 655 -4.49 -24.82 6.13
N PRO A 656 -3.19 -25.09 6.33
CA PRO A 656 -2.33 -25.58 5.25
C PRO A 656 -2.65 -27.01 4.79
N ALA A 657 -3.55 -27.72 5.48
CA ALA A 657 -4.05 -29.04 5.11
C ALA A 657 -5.40 -28.99 4.36
N TYR A 658 -6.08 -27.85 4.33
CA TYR A 658 -7.32 -27.67 3.59
C TYR A 658 -7.05 -27.31 2.13
N LYS A 659 -7.74 -27.97 1.19
CA LYS A 659 -7.53 -27.79 -0.26
C LYS A 659 -8.44 -26.72 -0.86
N GLY A 660 -9.42 -26.23 -0.10
CA GLY A 660 -10.42 -25.27 -0.56
C GLY A 660 -10.05 -23.79 -0.41
N GLY A 661 -8.83 -23.48 0.06
CA GLY A 661 -8.40 -22.09 0.31
C GLY A 661 -8.56 -21.70 1.78
N ILE A 662 -9.08 -20.51 2.03
CA ILE A 662 -9.32 -20.00 3.39
C ILE A 662 -10.56 -20.67 3.99
N LEU A 663 -10.48 -21.03 5.27
CA LEU A 663 -11.59 -21.52 6.07
C LEU A 663 -12.20 -20.40 6.91
N THR A 664 -13.51 -20.49 7.12
CA THR A 664 -14.21 -19.73 8.16
C THR A 664 -14.70 -20.73 9.20
N LEU A 665 -14.21 -20.61 10.44
CA LEU A 665 -14.61 -21.48 11.55
C LEU A 665 -15.48 -20.70 12.53
N THR A 666 -16.60 -21.29 12.92
CA THR A 666 -17.38 -20.78 14.06
C THR A 666 -16.57 -20.87 15.36
N PRO A 667 -16.93 -20.10 16.41
CA PRO A 667 -16.30 -20.24 17.71
C PRO A 667 -16.32 -21.67 18.27
N ASP A 668 -17.44 -22.40 18.11
CA ASP A 668 -17.54 -23.78 18.60
C ASP A 668 -16.60 -24.74 17.84
N GLU A 669 -16.43 -24.55 16.52
CA GLU A 669 -15.50 -25.34 15.71
C GLU A 669 -14.04 -25.07 16.07
N LEU A 670 -13.65 -23.80 16.22
CA LEU A 670 -12.29 -23.46 16.63
C LEU A 670 -12.00 -23.92 18.07
N GLN A 671 -12.97 -23.79 18.98
CA GLN A 671 -12.84 -24.30 20.34
C GLN A 671 -12.70 -25.82 20.37
N GLY A 672 -13.46 -26.53 19.52
CA GLY A 672 -13.34 -27.97 19.37
C GLY A 672 -11.98 -28.38 18.82
N PHE A 673 -11.42 -27.58 17.90
CA PHE A 673 -10.07 -27.81 17.35
C PHE A 673 -9.00 -27.70 18.45
N MET A 674 -9.05 -26.66 19.29
CA MET A 674 -7.99 -26.36 20.29
C MET A 674 -7.85 -27.38 21.45
N ALA A 675 -8.66 -28.45 21.47
CA ALA A 675 -8.73 -29.49 22.49
C ALA A 675 -9.03 -29.02 23.95
N PRO A 676 -9.66 -29.87 24.80
CA PRO A 676 -10.20 -29.44 26.10
C PRO A 676 -9.19 -29.45 27.26
N ASP A 677 -8.05 -30.12 27.11
CA ASP A 677 -7.06 -30.38 28.16
C ASP A 677 -5.99 -29.30 28.30
N GLY A 678 -6.02 -28.26 27.45
CA GLY A 678 -5.18 -27.07 27.60
C GLY A 678 -3.69 -27.27 27.31
N GLU A 679 -3.27 -28.47 26.90
CA GLU A 679 -1.89 -28.76 26.47
C GLU A 679 -1.58 -28.21 25.06
N TYR A 680 -2.60 -27.88 24.26
CA TYR A 680 -2.45 -27.28 22.93
C TYR A 680 -2.74 -25.77 22.98
N ALA A 681 -1.89 -25.02 23.68
CA ALA A 681 -1.90 -23.56 23.61
C ALA A 681 -1.37 -23.10 22.25
N GLY A 682 -2.02 -22.13 21.62
CA GLY A 682 -1.48 -21.40 20.48
C GLY A 682 -0.49 -20.31 20.90
N VAL A 683 0.05 -19.61 19.91
CA VAL A 683 0.86 -18.40 20.08
C VAL A 683 0.29 -17.28 19.24
N ALA A 684 -0.01 -16.15 19.88
CA ALA A 684 -0.27 -14.88 19.22
C ALA A 684 1.05 -14.22 18.83
N ILE A 685 1.11 -13.71 17.61
CA ILE A 685 2.31 -13.18 16.96
C ILE A 685 1.96 -11.80 16.40
N GLY A 686 2.74 -10.79 16.75
CA GLY A 686 2.56 -9.43 16.26
C GLY A 686 3.89 -8.78 15.85
N ASN A 687 3.79 -7.65 15.17
CA ASN A 687 4.94 -6.78 14.96
C ASN A 687 5.49 -6.25 16.31
N PRO A 688 6.79 -5.89 16.37
CA PRO A 688 7.44 -5.38 17.58
C PRO A 688 6.86 -4.08 18.15
#